data_AF-A0A086JXJ2-F1
#
_entry.id   AF-A0A086JXJ2-F1
#
_cell.length_a   1.000
_cell.length_b   1.000
_cell.length_c   1.000
_cell.angle_alpha   90.00
_cell.angle_beta   90.00
_cell.angle_gamma   90.00
#
_symmetry.space_group_name_H-M   'P 1'
#
loop_
_entity.id
_entity.type
_entity.pdbx_description
1 polymer ?
#
loop_
_entity_poly.entity_id
_entity_poly.type
_entity_poly.pdbx_seq_one_letter_code
_entity_poly.pdbx_strand_id
1 'polypeptide(L)'
;MYSSPQSEEASLVNSRGIRDESGPNGFSIGSATDTALKAGSPTGKSWKQLSLNLGRRVWDALDPTWSCAEKRRRLDPETLRKLKSTYWLSRIVFLRALGFVYFFAFLIAFNQSQGLIGSDGILPASDYVAMVKDSFADAEAWQRVKAFPSLFLLFPATDFWLHAIPFVGMILSLFMTIQGASNGFLLFLLWILYQTVNSVGQAWFSVGWEAQLLELGFLAIWMAPFWSFSRLPPSWPTPKICVWGNRWLVFRVMLGSGLIKLRTDRAWKDLTALDYHYETQPLPNPLSWYFQNQSHGVHAAQVVITHIVECVISFLVILPFRQCRLFAGIVQIAFQVGILLSGNLAFLNYLTIVSAIMCLDDHFLTCLFPSAILSRLPELVRGCAGYWSLPQIQAWPFPQLFPGEEHGKGKGRQANDRPEAEASLLDKDAGRDETLPFNAATDDSLDSPRSCCCWYRPYFPRIVRSLKIPSRVRKQVKEEIKENWGKMLAEVVASVAMLTCMAFVTNPATSAVWMVIAVFFLAIILSASSTFFTNTLVSNAFTELVLLIVTLWSCIAIYQHGPAVWSVWLTTCLFTVLIAFAYTTLTNAALIFKIHVEVLIFLLIAALSVPVVANLISPDQVMDSDLGNPFSVVNTHGAFGYIGKERYELIIQGTNASSPTQTLYWQNYEFKCKPGDLYRRPCWAAPYHYRLDWLMWLASMGDKETVKDMHPWLSNFLSRLLQNSKSVTGLLAHNPFQNSDPPTALRVLRIQYRFTKGPVFGGGPWWEVVPETRELFVAPSQVPGAAAHLRKQLLILRRREEKQRLEQRRKEEAEIRRKEEEAFKRRRERAMKEEERRKREAEEAEKRRIAEQARQAEDEKRIREQAEAARKAEEEAVRKQIEEEKKRHEEEEKERQAEEERERREQQEEEEKRRAEDEKRRKEKEQATLLARQRSEEALKEAEKKARKDAEEEERKRKEDALQEEKRQKEEKEAEEKRRKQAEARREAARAAAEKESEKARQLQEQEAKRKALEEQERRKARERQRSASSQVAVYTAQPHDGGGVPLRHAPLLTRKKQAL
;
A
#
# COMPACT_ATOMS: atom_id res chain seq x y z
N MET A 1 -55.17 -4.12 -25.88
CA MET A 1 -56.44 -4.87 -25.74
C MET A 1 -56.45 -5.58 -24.38
N TYR A 2 -57.62 -6.05 -23.97
CA TYR A 2 -57.91 -7.05 -22.92
C TYR A 2 -56.82 -8.10 -22.65
N SER A 3 -56.73 -8.75 -21.47
CA SER A 3 -57.23 -8.49 -20.10
C SER A 3 -56.70 -9.61 -19.15
N SER A 4 -56.99 -9.53 -17.85
CA SER A 4 -56.99 -10.69 -16.92
C SER A 4 -58.23 -11.60 -17.19
N PRO A 5 -58.53 -12.72 -16.47
CA PRO A 5 -58.05 -13.18 -15.14
C PRO A 5 -57.84 -14.72 -14.96
N GLN A 6 -57.62 -15.18 -13.70
CA GLN A 6 -58.21 -16.36 -12.96
C GLN A 6 -58.32 -17.78 -13.61
N SER A 7 -58.42 -18.93 -12.90
CA SER A 7 -58.37 -19.31 -11.46
C SER A 7 -58.16 -20.84 -11.31
N GLU A 8 -58.00 -21.36 -10.07
CA GLU A 8 -58.43 -22.72 -9.60
C GLU A 8 -57.79 -23.99 -10.23
N GLU A 9 -57.81 -25.20 -9.62
CA GLU A 9 -57.73 -25.65 -8.21
C GLU A 9 -57.32 -27.16 -8.17
N ALA A 10 -57.18 -27.75 -6.96
CA ALA A 10 -57.31 -29.18 -6.62
C ALA A 10 -56.21 -30.19 -7.09
N SER A 11 -56.01 -31.40 -6.51
CA SER A 11 -56.19 -31.94 -5.12
C SER A 11 -55.62 -33.39 -5.00
N LEU A 12 -55.81 -34.09 -3.85
CA LEU A 12 -55.64 -35.56 -3.59
C LEU A 12 -54.18 -36.06 -3.32
N VAL A 13 -53.87 -37.07 -2.46
CA VAL A 13 -54.70 -37.96 -1.59
C VAL A 13 -53.95 -38.55 -0.35
N ASN A 14 -54.69 -38.82 0.75
CA ASN A 14 -54.57 -39.85 1.85
C ASN A 14 -53.21 -40.50 2.29
N SER A 15 -53.00 -41.02 3.52
CA SER A 15 -53.69 -41.11 4.86
C SER A 15 -52.69 -41.76 5.87
N ARG A 16 -52.85 -42.04 7.19
CA ARG A 16 -53.90 -42.18 8.26
C ARG A 16 -53.23 -41.80 9.63
N GLY A 17 -53.85 -41.68 10.81
CA GLY A 17 -55.26 -41.68 11.25
C GLY A 17 -55.53 -42.48 12.56
N ILE A 18 -56.17 -41.85 13.58
CA ILE A 18 -56.83 -42.43 14.80
C ILE A 18 -55.85 -42.87 15.94
N ARG A 19 -56.04 -42.56 17.25
CA ARG A 19 -57.26 -42.43 18.10
C ARG A 19 -57.20 -41.29 19.16
N ASP A 20 -58.36 -41.07 19.79
CA ASP A 20 -58.87 -39.95 20.62
C ASP A 20 -58.46 -40.02 22.14
N GLU A 21 -58.87 -39.18 23.12
CA GLU A 21 -60.14 -38.44 23.38
C GLU A 21 -59.99 -37.06 24.12
N SER A 22 -61.01 -36.20 23.98
CA SER A 22 -61.52 -35.07 24.84
C SER A 22 -60.59 -34.26 25.78
N GLY A 23 -60.70 -32.93 25.96
CA GLY A 23 -61.76 -31.93 25.66
C GLY A 23 -62.10 -31.08 26.92
N PRO A 24 -62.92 -30.00 26.88
CA PRO A 24 -63.49 -29.27 25.74
C PRO A 24 -63.46 -27.70 25.85
N ASN A 25 -63.84 -27.01 24.77
CA ASN A 25 -64.41 -25.63 24.68
C ASN A 25 -63.59 -24.39 25.17
N GLY A 26 -63.67 -23.21 24.53
CA GLY A 26 -64.35 -22.84 23.27
C GLY A 26 -64.25 -21.35 22.89
N PHE A 27 -64.52 -21.06 21.60
CA PHE A 27 -65.33 -19.97 20.99
C PHE A 27 -65.84 -18.80 21.89
N SER A 28 -65.99 -17.54 21.42
CA SER A 28 -65.91 -16.96 20.05
C SER A 28 -65.80 -15.41 20.04
N ILE A 29 -65.86 -14.83 18.84
CA ILE A 29 -66.02 -13.39 18.54
C ILE A 29 -67.42 -12.89 18.96
N GLY A 30 -67.52 -11.66 19.49
CA GLY A 30 -68.81 -11.00 19.77
C GLY A 30 -68.65 -9.48 19.94
N SER A 31 -69.69 -8.70 19.65
CA SER A 31 -69.59 -7.23 19.47
C SER A 31 -70.64 -6.40 20.23
N ALA A 32 -70.20 -5.23 20.71
CA ALA A 32 -70.98 -4.00 20.97
C ALA A 32 -72.04 -3.99 22.09
N THR A 33 -72.16 -2.81 22.73
CA THR A 33 -73.24 -2.34 23.65
C THR A 33 -73.46 -3.15 24.95
N ASP A 34 -73.84 -2.56 26.10
CA ASP A 34 -74.16 -1.16 26.42
C ASP A 34 -73.85 -0.77 27.89
N THR A 35 -74.01 0.53 28.21
CA THR A 35 -74.24 1.17 29.53
C THR A 35 -73.62 0.59 30.83
N ALA A 36 -72.81 1.42 31.50
CA ALA A 36 -73.07 1.83 32.90
C ALA A 36 -72.21 3.05 33.30
N LEU A 37 -72.78 4.02 34.03
CA LEU A 37 -72.03 5.14 34.58
C LEU A 37 -71.29 4.77 35.87
N LYS A 38 -70.05 5.23 36.02
CA LYS A 38 -69.54 5.74 37.30
C LYS A 38 -68.40 6.74 37.08
N ALA A 39 -68.67 8.01 37.32
CA ALA A 39 -67.68 9.08 37.22
C ALA A 39 -66.73 9.02 38.43
N GLY A 40 -65.44 8.72 38.18
CA GLY A 40 -64.35 8.87 39.15
C GLY A 40 -63.29 9.81 38.58
N SER A 41 -63.08 10.97 39.20
CA SER A 41 -62.22 12.02 38.66
C SER A 41 -60.71 11.68 38.78
N PRO A 42 -59.96 11.59 37.67
CA PRO A 42 -58.51 11.37 37.74
C PRO A 42 -57.79 12.70 38.00
N THR A 43 -57.70 13.09 39.26
CA THR A 43 -57.01 14.31 39.68
C THR A 43 -55.51 14.31 39.30
N GLY A 44 -55.03 15.45 38.78
CA GLY A 44 -53.66 15.89 39.06
C GLY A 44 -52.47 15.24 38.34
N LYS A 45 -52.63 14.51 37.22
CA LYS A 45 -51.46 14.14 36.39
C LYS A 45 -50.92 15.36 35.65
N SER A 46 -49.86 15.96 36.20
CA SER A 46 -49.27 17.22 35.71
C SER A 46 -48.88 17.17 34.23
N TRP A 47 -49.22 18.21 33.48
CA TRP A 47 -48.77 18.40 32.08
C TRP A 47 -47.25 18.29 31.92
N LYS A 48 -46.45 18.60 32.95
CA LYS A 48 -44.99 18.39 32.96
C LYS A 48 -44.60 16.91 32.93
N GLN A 49 -45.35 16.02 33.60
CA GLN A 49 -45.13 14.57 33.51
C GLN A 49 -45.59 14.02 32.16
N LEU A 50 -46.69 14.55 31.60
CA LEU A 50 -47.23 14.09 30.33
C LEU A 50 -46.31 14.47 29.16
N SER A 51 -45.75 15.70 29.15
CA SER A 51 -44.72 16.10 28.18
C SER A 51 -43.37 15.41 28.39
N LEU A 52 -42.94 15.17 29.64
CA LEU A 52 -41.75 14.34 29.93
C LEU A 52 -41.90 12.90 29.44
N ASN A 53 -43.09 12.32 29.54
CA ASN A 53 -43.35 10.95 29.09
C ASN A 53 -43.55 10.86 27.58
N LEU A 54 -44.19 11.85 26.95
CA LEU A 54 -44.32 11.92 25.48
C LEU A 54 -42.95 12.17 24.83
N GLY A 55 -42.19 13.14 25.32
CA GLY A 55 -40.82 13.40 24.88
C GLY A 55 -39.91 12.19 25.08
N ARG A 56 -40.02 11.49 26.23
CA ARG A 56 -39.29 10.23 26.45
C ARG A 56 -39.70 9.15 25.46
N ARG A 57 -40.99 8.94 25.18
CA ARG A 57 -41.45 7.98 24.15
C ARG A 57 -40.93 8.32 22.76
N VAL A 58 -40.85 9.60 22.39
CA VAL A 58 -40.23 10.04 21.13
C VAL A 58 -38.73 9.75 21.12
N TRP A 59 -38.00 10.04 22.21
CA TRP A 59 -36.57 9.71 22.31
C TRP A 59 -36.28 8.21 22.37
N ASP A 60 -37.16 7.40 22.97
CA ASP A 60 -37.05 5.94 23.03
C ASP A 60 -37.39 5.31 21.65
N ALA A 61 -38.34 5.89 20.90
CA ALA A 61 -38.66 5.50 19.52
C ALA A 61 -37.58 5.95 18.51
N LEU A 62 -36.82 7.00 18.83
CA LEU A 62 -35.65 7.46 18.09
C LEU A 62 -34.33 6.85 18.59
N ASP A 63 -34.33 5.92 19.56
CA ASP A 63 -33.11 5.21 19.94
C ASP A 63 -32.85 4.08 18.91
N PRO A 64 -31.76 4.14 18.12
CA PRO A 64 -31.51 3.22 17.01
C PRO A 64 -31.08 1.80 17.45
N THR A 65 -31.43 1.38 18.67
CA THR A 65 -31.04 0.09 19.27
C THR A 65 -32.22 -0.83 19.57
N TRP A 66 -33.32 -0.70 18.81
CA TRP A 66 -34.53 -1.54 18.92
C TRP A 66 -34.23 -3.06 18.81
N SER A 67 -33.34 -3.46 17.89
CA SER A 67 -32.92 -4.85 17.69
C SER A 67 -32.10 -5.44 18.86
N CYS A 68 -31.64 -4.61 19.81
CA CYS A 68 -30.78 -5.04 20.91
C CYS A 68 -31.55 -5.62 22.12
N ALA A 69 -32.89 -5.61 22.09
CA ALA A 69 -33.74 -5.85 23.26
C ALA A 69 -33.48 -7.19 23.96
N GLU A 70 -33.41 -8.31 23.23
CA GLU A 70 -33.30 -9.64 23.85
C GLU A 70 -31.93 -9.88 24.50
N LYS A 71 -30.83 -9.52 23.81
CA LYS A 71 -29.48 -9.60 24.40
C LYS A 71 -29.33 -8.70 25.63
N ARG A 72 -30.01 -7.55 25.67
CA ARG A 72 -30.04 -6.66 26.84
C ARG A 72 -30.84 -7.22 28.01
N ARG A 73 -31.92 -7.99 27.79
CA ARG A 73 -32.66 -8.67 28.89
C ARG A 73 -31.79 -9.65 29.70
N ARG A 74 -30.67 -10.11 29.14
CA ARG A 74 -29.70 -11.01 29.81
C ARG A 74 -28.64 -10.27 30.65
N LEU A 75 -28.69 -8.95 30.73
CA LEU A 75 -27.82 -8.11 31.56
C LEU A 75 -28.67 -7.26 32.52
N ASP A 76 -28.21 -7.14 33.76
CA ASP A 76 -28.84 -6.29 34.77
C ASP A 76 -28.98 -4.84 34.25
N PRO A 77 -30.16 -4.19 34.38
CA PRO A 77 -30.35 -2.77 34.09
C PRO A 77 -29.30 -1.83 34.72
N GLU A 78 -28.73 -2.16 35.87
CA GLU A 78 -27.61 -1.43 36.47
C GLU A 78 -26.28 -1.68 35.76
N THR A 79 -25.93 -2.93 35.40
CA THR A 79 -24.76 -3.21 34.55
C THR A 79 -24.87 -2.47 33.22
N LEU A 80 -26.06 -2.48 32.60
CA LEU A 80 -26.37 -1.71 31.39
C LEU A 80 -26.28 -0.19 31.60
N ARG A 81 -26.50 0.33 32.82
CA ARG A 81 -26.32 1.74 33.18
C ARG A 81 -24.85 2.10 33.39
N LYS A 82 -24.05 1.19 33.96
CA LYS A 82 -22.61 1.33 34.22
C LYS A 82 -21.76 1.21 32.94
N LEU A 83 -22.15 0.36 31.98
CA LEU A 83 -21.53 0.24 30.64
C LEU A 83 -21.60 1.50 29.74
N LYS A 84 -22.20 2.60 30.23
CA LYS A 84 -22.29 3.87 29.50
C LYS A 84 -21.00 4.68 29.73
N SER A 85 -20.13 4.65 28.72
CA SER A 85 -18.77 5.25 28.66
C SER A 85 -17.63 4.43 29.31
N THR A 86 -17.67 3.10 29.20
CA THR A 86 -16.56 2.19 29.57
C THR A 86 -15.60 1.84 28.42
N TYR A 87 -16.11 1.70 27.19
CA TYR A 87 -15.36 1.45 25.94
C TYR A 87 -14.53 0.14 25.88
N TRP A 88 -14.93 -0.91 26.60
CA TRP A 88 -14.33 -2.24 26.54
C TRP A 88 -14.65 -2.96 25.22
N LEU A 89 -15.94 -3.09 24.89
CA LEU A 89 -16.42 -3.69 23.64
C LEU A 89 -16.03 -2.80 22.45
N SER A 90 -16.10 -1.49 22.65
CA SER A 90 -15.72 -0.46 21.68
C SER A 90 -14.27 -0.62 21.23
N ARG A 91 -13.33 -0.90 22.18
CA ARG A 91 -11.93 -1.20 21.85
C ARG A 91 -11.76 -2.48 21.03
N ILE A 92 -12.55 -3.53 21.29
CA ILE A 92 -12.45 -4.80 20.51
C ILE A 92 -12.87 -4.57 19.05
N VAL A 93 -13.98 -3.85 18.80
CA VAL A 93 -14.40 -3.52 17.42
C VAL A 93 -13.34 -2.66 16.72
N PHE A 94 -12.81 -1.65 17.43
CA PHE A 94 -11.77 -0.76 16.93
C PHE A 94 -10.47 -1.48 16.55
N LEU A 95 -9.90 -2.31 17.44
CA LEU A 95 -8.65 -3.03 17.15
C LEU A 95 -8.80 -3.99 15.96
N ARG A 96 -9.98 -4.60 15.78
CA ARG A 96 -10.28 -5.42 14.59
C ARG A 96 -10.32 -4.59 13.31
N ALA A 97 -11.03 -3.47 13.33
CA ALA A 97 -11.18 -2.62 12.15
C ALA A 97 -9.86 -1.89 11.78
N LEU A 98 -9.06 -1.48 12.77
CA LEU A 98 -7.71 -0.96 12.56
C LEU A 98 -6.76 -2.04 12.02
N GLY A 99 -6.82 -3.26 12.55
CA GLY A 99 -6.05 -4.40 12.03
C GLY A 99 -6.39 -4.71 10.57
N PHE A 100 -7.68 -4.65 10.21
CA PHE A 100 -8.14 -4.83 8.84
C PHE A 100 -7.58 -3.75 7.89
N VAL A 101 -7.56 -2.48 8.32
CA VAL A 101 -6.95 -1.40 7.52
C VAL A 101 -5.43 -1.59 7.39
N TYR A 102 -4.72 -1.90 8.48
CA TYR A 102 -3.28 -2.21 8.41
C TYR A 102 -2.98 -3.38 7.47
N PHE A 103 -3.78 -4.44 7.50
CA PHE A 103 -3.62 -5.59 6.61
C PHE A 103 -3.70 -5.17 5.14
N PHE A 104 -4.72 -4.39 4.76
CA PHE A 104 -4.82 -3.87 3.40
C PHE A 104 -3.69 -2.89 3.04
N ALA A 105 -3.31 -2.01 3.96
CA ALA A 105 -2.24 -1.04 3.77
C ALA A 105 -0.87 -1.71 3.53
N PHE A 106 -0.55 -2.77 4.28
CA PHE A 106 0.64 -3.59 4.04
C PHE A 106 0.51 -4.50 2.80
N LEU A 107 -0.67 -5.03 2.48
CA LEU A 107 -0.92 -5.81 1.25
C LEU A 107 -0.78 -4.94 -0.03
N ILE A 108 -1.14 -3.66 0.05
CA ILE A 108 -0.88 -2.67 -1.01
C ILE A 108 0.62 -2.52 -1.21
N ALA A 109 1.39 -2.34 -0.13
CA ALA A 109 2.85 -2.23 -0.19
C ALA A 109 3.49 -3.51 -0.75
N PHE A 110 3.24 -4.67 -0.15
CA PHE A 110 3.79 -5.96 -0.57
C PHE A 110 3.60 -6.24 -2.08
N ASN A 111 2.37 -6.06 -2.58
CA ASN A 111 2.04 -6.35 -3.98
C ASN A 111 2.59 -5.31 -4.99
N GLN A 112 2.98 -4.11 -4.58
CA GLN A 112 3.35 -3.02 -5.50
C GLN A 112 4.80 -2.52 -5.32
N SER A 113 5.44 -2.72 -4.16
CA SER A 113 6.80 -2.24 -3.85
C SER A 113 7.81 -2.59 -4.95
N GLN A 114 7.80 -3.82 -5.48
CA GLN A 114 8.77 -4.25 -6.51
C GLN A 114 8.73 -3.37 -7.77
N GLY A 115 7.54 -3.01 -8.24
CA GLY A 115 7.37 -2.19 -9.45
C GLY A 115 7.51 -0.70 -9.19
N LEU A 116 7.09 -0.23 -8.01
CA LEU A 116 7.10 1.20 -7.67
C LEU A 116 8.48 1.67 -7.20
N ILE A 117 9.12 0.92 -6.29
CA ILE A 117 10.32 1.32 -5.55
C ILE A 117 11.41 0.24 -5.42
N GLY A 118 11.25 -0.94 -6.02
CA GLY A 118 12.30 -1.97 -6.09
C GLY A 118 13.47 -1.56 -7.00
N SER A 119 14.51 -2.37 -7.04
CA SER A 119 15.73 -2.15 -7.85
C SER A 119 15.47 -1.90 -9.36
N ASP A 120 14.56 -2.68 -9.96
CA ASP A 120 14.05 -2.48 -11.34
C ASP A 120 12.74 -1.66 -11.39
N GLY A 121 12.41 -0.95 -10.31
CA GLY A 121 11.20 -0.15 -10.17
C GLY A 121 11.27 1.24 -10.82
N ILE A 122 10.18 2.00 -10.71
CA ILE A 122 10.06 3.37 -11.25
C ILE A 122 10.90 4.38 -10.46
N LEU A 123 10.93 4.28 -9.13
CA LEU A 123 11.70 5.14 -8.22
C LEU A 123 12.50 4.28 -7.20
N PRO A 124 13.66 3.71 -7.58
CA PRO A 124 14.40 2.77 -6.74
C PRO A 124 14.70 3.31 -5.32
N ALA A 125 14.30 2.55 -4.31
CA ALA A 125 14.47 2.89 -2.91
C ALA A 125 15.94 2.90 -2.48
N SER A 126 16.80 2.10 -3.11
CA SER A 126 18.26 2.10 -2.92
C SER A 126 18.84 3.50 -3.10
N ASP A 127 18.47 4.14 -4.20
CA ASP A 127 19.07 5.38 -4.69
C ASP A 127 18.56 6.57 -3.85
N TYR A 128 17.28 6.53 -3.50
CA TYR A 128 16.68 7.50 -2.58
C TYR A 128 17.25 7.38 -1.15
N VAL A 129 17.39 6.17 -0.61
CA VAL A 129 17.95 5.97 0.75
C VAL A 129 19.44 6.33 0.80
N ALA A 130 20.20 6.11 -0.27
CA ALA A 130 21.56 6.61 -0.40
C ALA A 130 21.59 8.15 -0.40
N MET A 131 20.86 8.78 -1.33
CA MET A 131 20.74 10.25 -1.44
C MET A 131 20.37 10.91 -0.10
N VAL A 132 19.43 10.34 0.65
CA VAL A 132 19.02 10.84 1.96
C VAL A 132 20.11 10.64 3.02
N LYS A 133 20.80 9.50 3.05
CA LYS A 133 21.93 9.27 3.97
C LYS A 133 23.09 10.22 3.71
N ASP A 134 23.37 10.51 2.44
CA ASP A 134 24.43 11.41 2.01
C ASP A 134 24.06 12.88 2.29
N SER A 135 22.81 13.29 2.00
CA SER A 135 22.31 14.65 2.23
C SER A 135 22.28 15.04 3.72
N PHE A 136 22.21 14.06 4.61
CA PHE A 136 22.29 14.25 6.07
C PHE A 136 23.55 13.61 6.67
N ALA A 137 24.62 13.43 5.88
CA ALA A 137 25.87 12.79 6.32
C ALA A 137 26.57 13.52 7.47
N ASP A 138 26.46 14.85 7.53
CA ASP A 138 27.03 15.70 8.59
C ASP A 138 26.04 16.01 9.74
N ALA A 139 24.75 15.70 9.55
CA ALA A 139 23.71 16.05 10.53
C ALA A 139 23.73 15.13 11.77
N GLU A 140 23.26 15.62 12.92
CA GLU A 140 23.13 14.80 14.13
C GLU A 140 22.23 13.58 13.91
N ALA A 141 22.51 12.46 14.58
CA ALA A 141 21.77 11.21 14.40
C ALA A 141 20.24 11.37 14.59
N TRP A 142 19.80 12.21 15.54
CA TRP A 142 18.38 12.49 15.73
C TRP A 142 17.76 13.31 14.59
N GLN A 143 18.53 14.22 13.96
CA GLN A 143 18.05 14.94 12.79
C GLN A 143 17.90 14.02 11.58
N ARG A 144 18.78 13.02 11.41
CA ARG A 144 18.61 11.95 10.41
C ARG A 144 17.33 11.14 10.65
N VAL A 145 17.07 10.75 11.91
CA VAL A 145 15.85 10.00 12.29
C VAL A 145 14.58 10.84 12.10
N LYS A 146 14.61 12.15 12.37
CA LYS A 146 13.49 13.06 12.07
C LYS A 146 13.30 13.25 10.55
N ALA A 147 14.36 13.47 9.79
CA ALA A 147 14.27 13.66 8.34
C ALA A 147 13.82 12.40 7.59
N PHE A 148 14.16 11.21 8.11
CA PHE A 148 13.83 9.92 7.51
C PHE A 148 13.54 8.86 8.59
N PRO A 149 12.34 8.87 9.19
CA PRO A 149 11.96 7.95 10.26
C PRO A 149 11.70 6.56 9.69
N SER A 150 12.76 5.77 9.54
CA SER A 150 12.73 4.50 8.81
C SER A 150 13.80 3.54 9.30
N LEU A 151 13.46 2.25 9.41
CA LEU A 151 14.43 1.19 9.69
C LEU A 151 15.52 1.05 8.61
N PHE A 152 15.30 1.62 7.41
CA PHE A 152 16.32 1.72 6.36
C PHE A 152 17.47 2.68 6.69
N LEU A 153 17.43 3.42 7.81
CA LEU A 153 18.65 4.01 8.37
C LEU A 153 19.63 2.93 8.86
N LEU A 154 19.12 1.89 9.53
CA LEU A 154 19.90 0.82 10.17
C LEU A 154 20.24 -0.33 9.20
N PHE A 155 19.33 -0.66 8.28
CA PHE A 155 19.45 -1.79 7.35
C PHE A 155 19.52 -1.33 5.89
N PRO A 156 20.15 -2.10 4.98
CA PRO A 156 20.23 -1.73 3.56
C PRO A 156 18.86 -1.83 2.87
N ALA A 157 18.55 -0.87 1.99
CA ALA A 157 17.31 -0.82 1.22
C ALA A 157 17.34 -1.79 0.02
N THR A 158 17.27 -3.09 0.30
CA THR A 158 17.21 -4.15 -0.72
C THR A 158 15.78 -4.65 -0.95
N ASP A 159 15.52 -5.19 -2.14
CA ASP A 159 14.21 -5.77 -2.52
C ASP A 159 13.69 -6.80 -1.50
N PHE A 160 14.59 -7.58 -0.87
CA PHE A 160 14.20 -8.50 0.22
C PHE A 160 13.51 -7.77 1.38
N TRP A 161 14.09 -6.68 1.88
CA TRP A 161 13.52 -5.92 3.01
C TRP A 161 12.26 -5.13 2.59
N LEU A 162 12.19 -4.65 1.34
CA LEU A 162 11.01 -4.00 0.77
C LEU A 162 9.77 -4.93 0.72
N HIS A 163 9.97 -6.24 0.69
CA HIS A 163 8.90 -7.25 0.81
C HIS A 163 8.72 -7.78 2.23
N ALA A 164 9.81 -8.07 2.95
CA ALA A 164 9.76 -8.68 4.27
C ALA A 164 9.06 -7.76 5.31
N ILE A 165 9.29 -6.45 5.27
CA ILE A 165 8.69 -5.49 6.21
C ILE A 165 7.16 -5.43 6.03
N PRO A 166 6.60 -5.22 4.82
CA PRO A 166 5.16 -5.38 4.59
C PRO A 166 4.61 -6.77 4.92
N PHE A 167 5.32 -7.85 4.59
CA PHE A 167 4.85 -9.22 4.84
C PHE A 167 4.69 -9.52 6.34
N VAL A 168 5.64 -9.11 7.17
CA VAL A 168 5.53 -9.18 8.63
C VAL A 168 4.35 -8.31 9.10
N GLY A 169 4.22 -7.08 8.58
CA GLY A 169 3.09 -6.20 8.86
C GLY A 169 1.72 -6.83 8.56
N MET A 170 1.58 -7.56 7.43
CA MET A 170 0.37 -8.31 7.06
C MET A 170 0.04 -9.41 8.07
N ILE A 171 1.02 -10.23 8.47
CA ILE A 171 0.79 -11.34 9.43
C ILE A 171 0.35 -10.78 10.80
N LEU A 172 1.05 -9.77 11.30
CA LEU A 172 0.80 -9.16 12.61
C LEU A 172 -0.57 -8.45 12.66
N SER A 173 -0.96 -7.77 11.58
CA SER A 173 -2.25 -7.09 11.48
C SER A 173 -3.42 -8.06 11.26
N LEU A 174 -3.23 -9.14 10.49
CA LEU A 174 -4.22 -10.22 10.34
C LEU A 174 -4.47 -10.93 11.68
N PHE A 175 -3.41 -11.24 12.44
CA PHE A 175 -3.53 -11.80 13.79
C PHE A 175 -4.36 -10.91 14.72
N MET A 176 -4.07 -9.60 14.77
CA MET A 176 -4.86 -8.63 15.54
C MET A 176 -6.34 -8.57 15.08
N THR A 177 -6.59 -8.65 13.77
CA THR A 177 -7.93 -8.64 13.17
C THR A 177 -8.76 -9.86 13.60
N ILE A 178 -8.18 -11.05 13.52
CA ILE A 178 -8.84 -12.30 13.92
C ILE A 178 -9.07 -12.29 15.44
N GLN A 179 -8.02 -12.05 16.22
CA GLN A 179 -8.07 -12.18 17.67
C GLN A 179 -8.93 -11.09 18.34
N GLY A 180 -8.99 -9.87 17.78
CA GLY A 180 -9.69 -8.74 18.41
C GLY A 180 -9.09 -8.30 19.75
N ALA A 181 -7.82 -8.64 19.96
CA ALA A 181 -6.97 -8.15 21.03
C ALA A 181 -5.57 -7.91 20.46
N SER A 182 -4.80 -7.09 21.16
CA SER A 182 -3.41 -6.79 20.89
C SER A 182 -2.74 -6.44 22.22
N ASN A 183 -1.42 -6.32 22.21
CA ASN A 183 -0.68 -5.62 23.25
C ASN A 183 -0.07 -4.32 22.69
N GLY A 184 0.38 -3.42 23.58
CA GLY A 184 0.99 -2.15 23.18
C GLY A 184 2.23 -2.31 22.30
N PHE A 185 3.06 -3.34 22.56
CA PHE A 185 4.27 -3.61 21.77
C PHE A 185 3.96 -4.04 20.32
N LEU A 186 2.94 -4.87 20.09
CA LEU A 186 2.52 -5.28 18.74
C LEU A 186 2.00 -4.09 17.93
N LEU A 187 1.26 -3.17 18.55
CA LEU A 187 0.79 -1.94 17.93
C LEU A 187 1.94 -0.97 17.61
N PHE A 188 2.91 -0.84 18.52
CA PHE A 188 4.11 -0.03 18.28
C PHE A 188 4.98 -0.60 17.15
N LEU A 189 5.12 -1.93 17.09
CA LEU A 189 5.82 -2.62 16.00
C LEU A 189 5.10 -2.42 14.65
N LEU A 190 3.77 -2.61 14.60
CA LEU A 190 2.96 -2.30 13.41
C LEU A 190 3.13 -0.85 12.96
N TRP A 191 3.17 0.09 13.90
CA TRP A 191 3.38 1.51 13.62
C TRP A 191 4.79 1.81 13.05
N ILE A 192 5.86 1.26 13.64
CA ILE A 192 7.24 1.40 13.11
C ILE A 192 7.38 0.77 11.72
N LEU A 193 6.83 -0.43 11.51
CA LEU A 193 6.84 -1.09 10.20
C LEU A 193 6.10 -0.25 9.16
N TYR A 194 5.00 0.41 9.54
CA TYR A 194 4.27 1.29 8.62
C TYR A 194 5.01 2.60 8.34
N GLN A 195 5.56 3.26 9.36
CA GLN A 195 6.37 4.48 9.19
C GLN A 195 7.56 4.21 8.28
N THR A 196 8.21 3.05 8.41
CA THR A 196 9.32 2.63 7.54
C THR A 196 8.92 2.52 6.07
N VAL A 197 7.75 1.93 5.80
CA VAL A 197 7.16 1.81 4.44
C VAL A 197 6.74 3.17 3.89
N ASN A 198 6.12 4.01 4.72
CA ASN A 198 5.70 5.37 4.34
C ASN A 198 6.89 6.22 3.93
N SER A 199 7.92 6.31 4.78
CA SER A 199 9.12 7.12 4.57
C SER A 199 9.88 6.72 3.28
N VAL A 200 10.05 5.43 3.00
CA VAL A 200 10.74 4.97 1.78
C VAL A 200 9.88 5.08 0.50
N GLY A 201 8.57 5.28 0.68
CA GLY A 201 7.58 5.24 -0.40
C GLY A 201 7.61 6.41 -1.37
N GLN A 202 8.30 7.51 -1.05
CA GLN A 202 8.40 8.72 -1.88
C GLN A 202 7.00 9.20 -2.35
N ALA A 203 6.88 9.69 -3.58
CA ALA A 203 5.62 10.17 -4.16
C ALA A 203 4.48 9.13 -4.16
N TRP A 204 4.77 7.84 -4.03
CA TRP A 204 3.75 6.79 -3.98
C TRP A 204 2.99 6.73 -2.65
N PHE A 205 3.57 7.28 -1.57
CA PHE A 205 3.00 7.29 -0.21
C PHE A 205 2.88 8.72 0.37
N SER A 206 3.09 9.78 -0.43
CA SER A 206 2.88 11.16 0.01
C SER A 206 1.40 11.58 -0.08
N VAL A 207 0.52 10.94 0.71
CA VAL A 207 -0.95 11.19 0.68
C VAL A 207 -1.55 11.19 2.09
N GLY A 208 -2.52 12.07 2.38
CA GLY A 208 -2.98 12.35 3.75
C GLY A 208 -3.47 11.14 4.57
N TRP A 209 -4.08 10.12 3.95
CA TRP A 209 -4.52 8.92 4.67
C TRP A 209 -3.36 8.07 5.22
N GLU A 210 -2.15 8.21 4.68
CA GLU A 210 -0.96 7.51 5.16
C GLU A 210 -0.54 8.08 6.53
N ALA A 211 -0.50 9.42 6.62
CA ALA A 211 -0.33 10.15 7.88
C ALA A 211 -1.51 9.93 8.85
N GLN A 212 -2.75 9.79 8.35
CA GLN A 212 -3.91 9.46 9.18
C GLN A 212 -3.82 8.05 9.80
N LEU A 213 -3.27 7.05 9.09
CA LEU A 213 -3.03 5.72 9.65
C LEU A 213 -1.91 5.72 10.70
N LEU A 214 -0.87 6.55 10.52
CA LEU A 214 0.19 6.73 11.52
C LEU A 214 -0.34 7.40 12.81
N GLU A 215 -1.12 8.47 12.67
CA GLU A 215 -1.79 9.15 13.79
C GLU A 215 -2.76 8.21 14.54
N LEU A 216 -3.59 7.47 13.79
CA LEU A 216 -4.54 6.49 14.34
C LEU A 216 -3.83 5.30 15.03
N GLY A 217 -2.73 4.84 14.45
CA GLY A 217 -1.87 3.80 15.01
C GLY A 217 -1.22 4.23 16.32
N PHE A 218 -0.66 5.44 16.38
CA PHE A 218 -0.09 5.99 17.62
C PHE A 218 -1.12 6.06 18.75
N LEU A 219 -2.33 6.56 18.45
CA LEU A 219 -3.44 6.58 19.41
C LEU A 219 -3.85 5.18 19.88
N ALA A 220 -3.67 4.15 19.05
CA ALA A 220 -4.04 2.78 19.37
C ALA A 220 -3.07 2.09 20.34
N ILE A 221 -1.75 2.37 20.25
CA ILE A 221 -0.68 1.75 21.09
C ILE A 221 -1.12 1.67 22.56
N TRP A 222 -1.55 2.81 23.10
CA TRP A 222 -1.89 2.99 24.51
C TRP A 222 -3.25 2.38 24.90
N MET A 223 -4.10 2.05 23.93
CA MET A 223 -5.42 1.44 24.20
C MET A 223 -5.32 0.03 24.75
N ALA A 224 -4.24 -0.69 24.42
CA ALA A 224 -3.95 -2.05 24.86
C ALA A 224 -2.89 -2.06 25.98
N PRO A 225 -2.93 -3.02 26.92
CA PRO A 225 -1.83 -3.22 27.88
C PRO A 225 -0.58 -3.70 27.13
N PHE A 226 0.61 -3.36 27.60
CA PHE A 226 1.87 -3.81 26.99
C PHE A 226 2.14 -5.31 27.20
N TRP A 227 1.71 -5.87 28.34
CA TRP A 227 2.09 -7.21 28.81
C TRP A 227 0.99 -8.27 28.70
N SER A 228 -0.11 -8.03 27.96
CA SER A 228 -1.22 -9.00 27.86
C SER A 228 -1.94 -8.94 26.52
N PHE A 229 -2.34 -10.11 26.00
CA PHE A 229 -3.18 -10.27 24.81
C PHE A 229 -4.67 -10.55 25.14
N SER A 230 -5.12 -10.25 26.37
CA SER A 230 -6.54 -10.38 26.71
C SER A 230 -7.41 -9.42 25.90
N ARG A 231 -8.58 -9.88 25.45
CA ARG A 231 -9.64 -9.02 24.88
C ARG A 231 -10.24 -8.07 25.93
N LEU A 232 -10.26 -8.49 27.19
CA LEU A 232 -10.84 -7.78 28.33
C LEU A 232 -9.88 -7.85 29.55
N PRO A 233 -8.72 -7.17 29.52
CA PRO A 233 -7.75 -7.14 30.61
C PRO A 233 -8.29 -6.35 31.82
N PRO A 234 -8.56 -6.97 32.99
CA PRO A 234 -9.16 -6.26 34.13
C PRO A 234 -8.32 -5.09 34.64
N SER A 235 -7.00 -5.19 34.50
CA SER A 235 -6.02 -4.18 34.90
C SER A 235 -5.84 -3.02 33.91
N TRP A 236 -6.41 -3.07 32.70
CA TRP A 236 -6.24 -2.02 31.68
C TRP A 236 -7.58 -1.52 31.09
N PRO A 237 -8.39 -0.80 31.89
CA PRO A 237 -9.59 -0.11 31.40
C PRO A 237 -9.25 0.90 30.32
N THR A 238 -10.00 0.87 29.21
CA THR A 238 -9.75 1.66 28.00
C THR A 238 -9.46 3.13 28.31
N PRO A 239 -8.24 3.64 28.03
CA PRO A 239 -7.86 5.02 28.32
C PRO A 239 -8.78 6.03 27.65
N LYS A 240 -9.37 6.93 28.45
CA LYS A 240 -10.38 7.88 27.97
C LYS A 240 -9.77 9.00 27.14
N ILE A 241 -8.48 9.30 27.31
CA ILE A 241 -7.73 10.14 26.39
C ILE A 241 -7.65 9.54 25.00
N CYS A 242 -7.40 8.24 24.82
CA CYS A 242 -7.31 7.63 23.49
C CYS A 242 -8.66 7.66 22.77
N VAL A 243 -9.75 7.41 23.53
CA VAL A 243 -11.13 7.53 23.04
C VAL A 243 -11.48 8.99 22.71
N TRP A 244 -10.86 9.99 23.37
CA TRP A 244 -11.02 11.41 23.04
C TRP A 244 -10.14 11.82 21.84
N GLY A 245 -8.89 11.37 21.74
CA GLY A 245 -7.98 11.63 20.63
C GLY A 245 -8.53 11.11 19.30
N ASN A 246 -9.16 9.93 19.30
CA ASN A 246 -9.90 9.42 18.14
C ASN A 246 -11.10 10.32 17.74
N ARG A 247 -11.79 10.91 18.72
CA ARG A 247 -12.89 11.87 18.48
C ARG A 247 -12.37 13.23 18.03
N TRP A 248 -11.19 13.65 18.48
CA TRP A 248 -10.47 14.82 18.00
C TRP A 248 -9.94 14.64 16.57
N LEU A 249 -9.48 13.44 16.22
CA LEU A 249 -9.05 13.06 14.87
C LEU A 249 -10.21 13.15 13.87
N VAL A 250 -11.32 12.44 14.11
CA VAL A 250 -12.48 12.51 13.18
C VAL A 250 -13.08 13.92 13.15
N PHE A 251 -13.06 14.67 14.25
CA PHE A 251 -13.44 16.09 14.24
C PHE A 251 -12.56 16.92 13.29
N ARG A 252 -11.22 16.81 13.38
CA ARG A 252 -10.29 17.51 12.48
C ARG A 252 -10.44 17.09 11.03
N VAL A 253 -10.51 15.78 10.74
CA VAL A 253 -10.65 15.24 9.38
C VAL A 253 -11.93 15.76 8.72
N MET A 254 -13.05 15.72 9.43
CA MET A 254 -14.33 16.19 8.88
C MET A 254 -14.39 17.72 8.78
N LEU A 255 -13.95 18.46 9.81
CA LEU A 255 -14.00 19.92 9.79
C LEU A 255 -13.00 20.51 8.78
N GLY A 256 -11.78 19.99 8.69
CA GLY A 256 -10.79 20.39 7.68
C GLY A 256 -11.29 20.15 6.26
N SER A 257 -11.86 18.96 6.02
CA SER A 257 -12.50 18.60 4.75
C SER A 257 -13.69 19.50 4.38
N GLY A 258 -14.50 19.95 5.33
CA GLY A 258 -15.59 20.90 5.06
C GLY A 258 -15.10 22.33 4.85
N LEU A 259 -14.13 22.78 5.66
CA LEU A 259 -13.54 24.11 5.54
C LEU A 259 -12.78 24.29 4.23
N ILE A 260 -12.10 23.27 3.69
CA ILE A 260 -11.35 23.42 2.44
C ILE A 260 -12.30 23.59 1.25
N LYS A 261 -13.41 22.83 1.22
CA LYS A 261 -14.50 23.00 0.25
C LYS A 261 -15.08 24.41 0.28
N LEU A 262 -15.35 24.94 1.48
CA LEU A 262 -15.85 26.30 1.69
C LEU A 262 -14.83 27.41 1.45
N ARG A 263 -13.52 27.12 1.38
CA ARG A 263 -12.47 28.13 1.19
C ARG A 263 -12.01 28.19 -0.26
N THR A 264 -11.63 27.06 -0.85
CA THR A 264 -10.90 26.98 -2.12
C THR A 264 -11.75 27.22 -3.37
N ASP A 265 -12.81 26.43 -3.59
CA ASP A 265 -13.57 26.45 -4.87
C ASP A 265 -14.93 27.14 -4.70
N ARG A 266 -15.42 27.77 -5.78
CA ARG A 266 -16.79 28.28 -5.85
C ARG A 266 -17.81 27.18 -6.11
N ALA A 267 -17.43 26.08 -6.78
CA ALA A 267 -18.34 24.97 -7.09
C ALA A 267 -19.05 24.39 -5.85
N TRP A 268 -18.40 24.42 -4.68
CA TRP A 268 -19.00 24.01 -3.41
C TRP A 268 -20.01 25.03 -2.85
N LYS A 269 -19.81 26.33 -3.08
CA LYS A 269 -20.70 27.43 -2.66
C LYS A 269 -21.91 27.56 -3.58
N ASP A 270 -21.66 27.40 -4.88
CA ASP A 270 -22.64 27.43 -5.96
C ASP A 270 -23.43 26.11 -6.07
N LEU A 271 -23.20 25.16 -5.15
CA LEU A 271 -23.83 23.83 -5.04
C LEU A 271 -23.65 22.89 -6.24
N THR A 272 -22.74 23.20 -7.17
CA THR A 272 -22.47 22.44 -8.40
C THR A 272 -21.33 21.42 -8.30
N ALA A 273 -20.61 21.36 -7.17
CA ALA A 273 -19.45 20.48 -7.00
C ALA A 273 -19.71 19.00 -7.35
N LEU A 274 -20.87 18.45 -6.96
CA LEU A 274 -21.22 17.06 -7.22
C LEU A 274 -21.78 16.79 -8.63
N ASP A 275 -22.07 17.84 -9.43
CA ASP A 275 -22.37 17.68 -10.86
C ASP A 275 -21.13 17.26 -11.68
N TYR A 276 -19.93 17.35 -11.11
CA TYR A 276 -18.66 16.97 -11.75
C TYR A 276 -17.92 15.86 -10.98
N HIS A 277 -17.95 15.91 -9.65
CA HIS A 277 -17.10 15.06 -8.80
C HIS A 277 -17.23 13.57 -9.07
N TYR A 278 -18.43 13.04 -9.33
CA TYR A 278 -18.62 11.60 -9.48
C TYR A 278 -17.95 11.05 -10.76
N GLU A 279 -17.85 11.86 -11.81
CA GLU A 279 -17.06 11.58 -13.02
C GLU A 279 -15.56 11.87 -12.84
N THR A 280 -15.19 13.00 -12.21
CA THR A 280 -13.82 13.51 -12.21
C THR A 280 -12.94 13.06 -11.04
N GLN A 281 -13.51 12.39 -10.03
CA GLN A 281 -12.80 11.75 -8.91
C GLN A 281 -11.71 10.73 -9.36
N PRO A 282 -10.74 10.35 -8.51
CA PRO A 282 -9.58 9.54 -8.92
C PRO A 282 -9.93 8.22 -9.60
N LEU A 283 -10.52 7.30 -8.84
CA LEU A 283 -10.86 5.94 -9.27
C LEU A 283 -12.37 5.69 -9.05
N PRO A 284 -13.23 6.12 -9.97
CA PRO A 284 -14.66 5.88 -9.85
C PRO A 284 -14.99 4.38 -9.87
N ASN A 285 -16.10 4.02 -9.25
CA ASN A 285 -16.67 2.68 -9.19
C ASN A 285 -17.95 2.60 -10.07
N PRO A 286 -18.60 1.42 -10.21
CA PRO A 286 -19.80 1.29 -11.03
C PRO A 286 -21.01 2.15 -10.62
N LEU A 287 -21.13 2.51 -9.34
CA LEU A 287 -22.20 3.40 -8.86
C LEU A 287 -21.85 4.87 -9.09
N SER A 288 -20.58 5.26 -9.24
CA SER A 288 -20.19 6.63 -9.59
C SER A 288 -20.88 7.13 -10.85
N TRP A 289 -21.03 6.26 -11.86
CA TRP A 289 -21.81 6.54 -13.08
C TRP A 289 -23.30 6.78 -12.78
N TYR A 290 -23.89 6.01 -11.86
CA TYR A 290 -25.28 6.20 -11.43
C TYR A 290 -25.48 7.46 -10.58
N PHE A 291 -24.49 7.83 -9.77
CA PHE A 291 -24.49 9.11 -9.04
C PHE A 291 -24.37 10.28 -10.02
N GLN A 292 -23.38 10.29 -10.92
CA GLN A 292 -23.17 11.35 -11.92
C GLN A 292 -24.43 11.66 -12.77
N ASN A 293 -25.25 10.65 -13.07
CA ASN A 293 -26.44 10.80 -13.90
C ASN A 293 -27.72 11.17 -13.10
N GLN A 294 -27.58 11.59 -11.83
CA GLN A 294 -28.68 12.17 -11.04
C GLN A 294 -28.95 13.62 -11.47
N SER A 295 -30.11 14.16 -11.08
CA SER A 295 -30.44 15.56 -11.37
C SER A 295 -29.70 16.51 -10.44
N HIS A 296 -29.35 17.70 -10.94
CA HIS A 296 -28.65 18.75 -10.18
C HIS A 296 -29.30 19.04 -8.81
N GLY A 297 -30.63 19.01 -8.69
CA GLY A 297 -31.31 19.21 -7.40
C GLY A 297 -30.96 18.15 -6.33
N VAL A 298 -30.61 16.93 -6.75
CA VAL A 298 -30.12 15.86 -5.85
C VAL A 298 -28.64 16.10 -5.51
N HIS A 299 -27.80 16.49 -6.47
CA HIS A 299 -26.41 16.88 -6.24
C HIS A 299 -26.31 18.07 -5.27
N ALA A 300 -27.09 19.13 -5.48
CA ALA A 300 -27.14 20.30 -4.60
C ALA A 300 -27.57 19.92 -3.16
N ALA A 301 -28.56 19.01 -3.02
CA ALA A 301 -28.94 18.47 -1.72
C ALA A 301 -27.81 17.66 -1.06
N GLN A 302 -27.08 16.84 -1.82
CA GLN A 302 -25.90 16.10 -1.34
C GLN A 302 -24.75 17.04 -0.95
N VAL A 303 -24.55 18.17 -1.66
CA VAL A 303 -23.59 19.22 -1.28
C VAL A 303 -23.99 19.88 0.04
N VAL A 304 -25.28 20.22 0.24
CA VAL A 304 -25.76 20.79 1.51
C VAL A 304 -25.61 19.79 2.66
N ILE A 305 -25.95 18.52 2.45
CA ILE A 305 -25.74 17.44 3.43
C ILE A 305 -24.25 17.30 3.77
N THR A 306 -23.35 17.35 2.78
CA THR A 306 -21.89 17.31 2.98
C THR A 306 -21.43 18.41 3.93
N HIS A 307 -21.80 19.66 3.65
CA HIS A 307 -21.47 20.80 4.52
C HIS A 307 -22.05 20.67 5.93
N ILE A 308 -23.28 20.15 6.09
CA ILE A 308 -23.88 19.93 7.42
C ILE A 308 -23.11 18.83 8.17
N VAL A 309 -22.74 17.73 7.54
CA VAL A 309 -22.02 16.62 8.19
C VAL A 309 -20.59 17.02 8.56
N GLU A 310 -19.89 17.71 7.66
CA GLU A 310 -18.49 18.12 7.82
C GLU A 310 -18.32 19.34 8.75
N CYS A 311 -19.14 20.39 8.61
CA CYS A 311 -18.97 21.63 9.36
C CYS A 311 -19.86 21.78 10.59
N VAL A 312 -20.99 21.06 10.71
CA VAL A 312 -21.94 21.23 11.84
C VAL A 312 -21.98 19.99 12.74
N ILE A 313 -22.17 18.79 12.17
CA ILE A 313 -22.29 17.55 12.94
C ILE A 313 -20.93 17.08 13.48
N SER A 314 -19.81 17.49 12.88
CA SER A 314 -18.46 17.28 13.43
C SER A 314 -18.33 17.81 14.87
N PHE A 315 -18.81 19.02 15.17
CA PHE A 315 -18.80 19.57 16.53
C PHE A 315 -19.55 18.69 17.55
N LEU A 316 -20.60 17.97 17.14
CA LEU A 316 -21.36 17.07 18.02
C LEU A 316 -20.55 15.84 18.47
N VAL A 317 -19.45 15.50 17.79
CA VAL A 317 -18.54 14.40 18.15
C VAL A 317 -17.72 14.71 19.40
N ILE A 318 -17.25 15.96 19.54
CA ILE A 318 -16.44 16.40 20.68
C ILE A 318 -17.26 16.78 21.91
N LEU A 319 -18.58 16.99 21.76
CA LEU A 319 -19.47 17.33 22.88
C LEU A 319 -19.52 16.21 23.96
N PRO A 320 -19.62 16.56 25.25
CA PRO A 320 -19.68 15.59 26.34
C PRO A 320 -21.03 14.84 26.42
N PHE A 321 -22.03 15.25 25.64
CA PHE A 321 -23.38 14.69 25.69
C PHE A 321 -23.48 13.37 24.91
N ARG A 322 -23.85 12.28 25.60
CA ARG A 322 -23.94 10.92 25.03
C ARG A 322 -24.75 10.86 23.72
N GLN A 323 -25.94 11.46 23.70
CA GLN A 323 -26.85 11.33 22.55
C GLN A 323 -26.30 12.08 21.33
N CYS A 324 -25.74 13.29 21.52
CA CYS A 324 -25.05 14.04 20.46
C CYS A 324 -23.87 13.25 19.88
N ARG A 325 -23.00 12.70 20.75
CA ARG A 325 -21.87 11.85 20.36
C ARG A 325 -22.31 10.61 19.56
N LEU A 326 -23.36 9.91 20.00
CA LEU A 326 -23.86 8.72 19.31
C LEU A 326 -24.49 9.05 17.96
N PHE A 327 -25.35 10.07 17.92
CA PHE A 327 -25.95 10.56 16.67
C PHE A 327 -24.87 10.97 15.66
N ALA A 328 -23.90 11.79 16.11
CA ALA A 328 -22.78 12.20 15.28
C ALA A 328 -21.95 11.00 14.80
N GLY A 329 -21.60 10.07 15.69
CA GLY A 329 -20.86 8.86 15.32
C GLY A 329 -21.57 8.03 14.24
N ILE A 330 -22.87 7.82 14.38
CA ILE A 330 -23.69 7.07 13.40
C ILE A 330 -23.77 7.83 12.07
N VAL A 331 -24.00 9.15 12.10
CA VAL A 331 -24.05 9.98 10.89
C VAL A 331 -22.70 10.03 10.18
N GLN A 332 -21.58 10.17 10.91
CA GLN A 332 -20.25 10.12 10.31
C GLN A 332 -19.97 8.75 9.67
N ILE A 333 -20.29 7.64 10.33
CA ILE A 333 -20.13 6.30 9.74
C ILE A 333 -21.01 6.14 8.50
N ALA A 334 -22.29 6.55 8.54
CA ALA A 334 -23.20 6.46 7.40
C ALA A 334 -22.76 7.34 6.22
N PHE A 335 -22.25 8.54 6.48
CA PHE A 335 -21.71 9.44 5.46
C PHE A 335 -20.46 8.87 4.79
N GLN A 336 -19.52 8.33 5.57
CA GLN A 336 -18.32 7.67 5.04
C GLN A 336 -18.66 6.40 4.23
N VAL A 337 -19.69 5.64 4.62
CA VAL A 337 -20.22 4.53 3.81
C VAL A 337 -20.88 5.03 2.52
N GLY A 338 -21.60 6.15 2.55
CA GLY A 338 -22.13 6.80 1.35
C GLY A 338 -21.04 7.19 0.36
N ILE A 339 -19.93 7.76 0.85
CA ILE A 339 -18.76 8.09 0.02
C ILE A 339 -18.15 6.81 -0.60
N LEU A 340 -17.93 5.75 0.19
CA LEU A 340 -17.43 4.46 -0.31
C LEU A 340 -18.31 3.81 -1.38
N LEU A 341 -19.63 3.98 -1.28
CA LEU A 341 -20.55 3.54 -2.33
C LEU A 341 -20.40 4.40 -3.60
N SER A 342 -20.00 5.67 -3.49
CA SER A 342 -19.89 6.60 -4.63
C SER A 342 -18.51 6.66 -5.33
N GLY A 343 -17.45 6.09 -4.74
CA GLY A 343 -16.09 6.11 -5.31
C GLY A 343 -15.10 5.16 -4.62
N ASN A 344 -13.95 4.88 -5.24
CA ASN A 344 -12.83 4.19 -4.57
C ASN A 344 -11.82 5.22 -4.04
N LEU A 345 -11.76 5.44 -2.72
CA LEU A 345 -10.83 6.37 -2.07
C LEU A 345 -9.83 5.63 -1.15
N ALA A 346 -9.19 4.60 -1.69
CA ALA A 346 -8.26 3.73 -0.94
C ALA A 346 -8.88 3.26 0.39
N PHE A 347 -8.17 3.46 1.52
CA PHE A 347 -8.66 3.17 2.86
C PHE A 347 -9.01 4.44 3.69
N LEU A 348 -9.05 5.63 3.08
CA LEU A 348 -9.34 6.93 3.74
C LEU A 348 -10.66 6.93 4.54
N ASN A 349 -11.75 6.50 3.91
CA ASN A 349 -13.05 6.45 4.58
C ASN A 349 -13.06 5.41 5.71
N TYR A 350 -12.31 4.32 5.57
CA TYR A 350 -12.21 3.27 6.59
C TYR A 350 -11.49 3.78 7.84
N LEU A 351 -10.39 4.54 7.72
CA LEU A 351 -9.73 5.20 8.86
C LEU A 351 -10.68 6.14 9.62
N THR A 352 -11.49 6.86 8.86
CA THR A 352 -12.47 7.82 9.40
C THR A 352 -13.62 7.10 10.10
N ILE A 353 -14.10 5.96 9.56
CA ILE A 353 -15.04 5.04 10.22
C ILE A 353 -14.43 4.43 11.50
N VAL A 354 -13.18 3.95 11.46
CA VAL A 354 -12.47 3.39 12.62
C VAL A 354 -12.37 4.41 13.75
N SER A 355 -12.00 5.65 13.43
CA SER A 355 -12.00 6.77 14.38
C SER A 355 -13.41 7.06 14.94
N ALA A 356 -14.43 7.03 14.08
CA ALA A 356 -15.82 7.26 14.47
C ALA A 356 -16.41 6.14 15.37
N ILE A 357 -15.88 4.92 15.36
CA ILE A 357 -16.30 3.85 16.30
C ILE A 357 -16.10 4.27 17.77
N MET A 358 -15.13 5.15 18.08
CA MET A 358 -14.95 5.72 19.43
C MET A 358 -16.06 6.72 19.84
N CYS A 359 -16.98 7.04 18.94
CA CYS A 359 -18.23 7.72 19.26
C CYS A 359 -19.30 6.78 19.82
N LEU A 360 -19.20 5.47 19.59
CA LEU A 360 -20.12 4.46 20.11
C LEU A 360 -19.75 4.09 21.55
N ASP A 361 -20.70 3.60 22.36
CA ASP A 361 -20.39 3.06 23.70
C ASP A 361 -20.81 1.60 23.84
N ASP A 362 -20.27 0.90 24.84
CA ASP A 362 -20.48 -0.55 24.99
C ASP A 362 -21.96 -0.91 25.12
N HIS A 363 -22.76 -0.04 25.77
CA HIS A 363 -24.21 -0.19 25.84
C HIS A 363 -24.91 -0.16 24.45
N PHE A 364 -24.41 0.65 23.51
CA PHE A 364 -24.83 0.59 22.11
C PHE A 364 -24.36 -0.72 21.46
N LEU A 365 -23.07 -1.06 21.59
CA LEU A 365 -22.43 -2.19 20.90
C LEU A 365 -22.80 -3.58 21.47
N THR A 366 -23.51 -3.68 22.60
CA THR A 366 -23.94 -4.96 23.22
C THR A 366 -24.55 -5.98 22.24
N CYS A 367 -25.22 -5.55 21.18
CA CYS A 367 -25.81 -6.45 20.18
C CYS A 367 -24.79 -7.22 19.32
N LEU A 368 -23.60 -6.66 19.07
CA LEU A 368 -22.59 -7.25 18.17
C LEU A 368 -21.85 -8.43 18.80
N PHE A 369 -21.97 -8.64 20.12
CA PHE A 369 -21.18 -9.62 20.86
C PHE A 369 -21.98 -10.87 21.23
N PRO A 370 -21.33 -12.04 21.36
CA PRO A 370 -21.93 -13.26 21.87
C PRO A 370 -22.11 -13.20 23.40
N SER A 371 -23.06 -13.96 23.91
CA SER A 371 -23.37 -14.06 25.35
C SER A 371 -22.15 -14.41 26.22
N ALA A 372 -21.25 -15.28 25.74
CA ALA A 372 -20.03 -15.69 26.45
C ALA A 372 -18.97 -14.57 26.63
N ILE A 373 -19.08 -13.46 25.89
CA ILE A 373 -18.28 -12.24 26.15
C ILE A 373 -19.06 -11.28 27.05
N LEU A 374 -20.38 -11.16 26.86
CA LEU A 374 -21.24 -10.31 27.69
C LEU A 374 -21.28 -10.78 29.16
N SER A 375 -21.22 -12.08 29.43
CA SER A 375 -21.22 -12.65 30.79
C SER A 375 -20.00 -12.27 31.63
N ARG A 376 -18.88 -11.86 31.01
CA ARG A 376 -17.66 -11.38 31.70
C ARG A 376 -17.68 -9.88 32.01
N LEU A 377 -18.63 -9.13 31.44
CA LEU A 377 -18.75 -7.69 31.71
C LEU A 377 -19.23 -7.35 33.13
N PRO A 378 -20.19 -8.06 33.76
CA PRO A 378 -20.59 -7.80 35.15
C PRO A 378 -19.42 -7.80 36.14
N GLU A 379 -18.45 -8.72 36.01
CA GLU A 379 -17.28 -8.81 36.90
C GLU A 379 -16.37 -7.58 36.78
N LEU A 380 -16.07 -7.17 35.55
CA LEU A 380 -15.32 -5.95 35.21
C LEU A 380 -16.04 -4.66 35.64
N VAL A 381 -17.33 -4.75 35.96
CA VAL A 381 -18.23 -3.62 36.25
C VAL A 381 -18.76 -3.64 37.69
N ARG A 382 -18.53 -4.71 38.46
CA ARG A 382 -18.95 -4.83 39.87
C ARG A 382 -18.24 -3.81 40.78
N GLY A 383 -16.96 -3.51 40.52
CA GLY A 383 -16.21 -2.43 41.21
C GLY A 383 -16.55 -0.99 40.74
N CYS A 384 -17.32 -0.82 39.66
CA CYS A 384 -17.56 0.48 39.05
C CYS A 384 -18.62 1.32 39.81
N ALA A 385 -18.17 2.08 40.82
CA ALA A 385 -18.96 3.16 41.40
C ALA A 385 -19.30 4.21 40.33
N GLY A 386 -20.59 4.52 40.18
CA GLY A 386 -21.06 5.47 39.17
C GLY A 386 -20.94 6.93 39.62
N TYR A 387 -20.84 7.83 38.64
CA TYR A 387 -20.77 9.30 38.79
C TYR A 387 -19.41 9.85 39.28
N TRP A 388 -19.27 11.18 39.21
CA TRP A 388 -18.08 11.90 39.65
C TRP A 388 -18.12 12.05 41.18
N SER A 389 -17.64 11.03 41.88
CA SER A 389 -17.17 11.14 43.26
C SER A 389 -15.65 11.01 43.26
N LEU A 390 -14.96 11.99 43.85
CA LEU A 390 -13.74 11.67 44.59
C LEU A 390 -14.12 10.53 45.56
N PRO A 391 -13.42 9.37 45.57
CA PRO A 391 -13.64 8.35 46.57
C PRO A 391 -13.52 9.01 47.95
N GLN A 392 -14.62 9.05 48.71
CA GLN A 392 -14.73 9.94 49.88
C GLN A 392 -13.70 9.64 50.98
N ILE A 393 -13.04 8.48 50.90
CA ILE A 393 -12.06 7.95 51.87
C ILE A 393 -10.81 7.38 51.14
N GLN A 394 -10.83 7.22 49.80
CA GLN A 394 -10.01 6.20 49.12
C GLN A 394 -9.17 6.70 47.92
N ALA A 395 -8.86 8.00 47.87
CA ALA A 395 -7.94 8.58 46.89
C ALA A 395 -6.77 9.34 47.53
N TRP A 396 -6.88 9.74 48.80
CA TRP A 396 -5.82 10.37 49.59
C TRP A 396 -5.91 9.83 51.01
N PRO A 397 -4.78 9.65 51.72
CA PRO A 397 -4.81 9.28 53.13
C PRO A 397 -5.45 10.41 53.94
N PHE A 398 -6.63 10.15 54.49
CA PHE A 398 -7.22 11.01 55.54
C PHE A 398 -6.78 10.49 56.91
N PRO A 399 -5.95 11.22 57.67
CA PRO A 399 -5.73 10.90 59.07
C PRO A 399 -7.06 11.02 59.81
N GLN A 400 -7.43 10.01 60.62
CA GLN A 400 -8.55 10.12 61.55
C GLN A 400 -8.15 11.00 62.75
N LEU A 401 -8.11 12.31 62.52
CA LEU A 401 -7.73 13.31 63.51
C LEU A 401 -8.86 13.62 64.51
N PHE A 402 -9.18 12.63 65.34
CA PHE A 402 -9.90 12.82 66.60
C PHE A 402 -9.30 11.91 67.68
N PRO A 403 -8.63 12.46 68.72
CA PRO A 403 -8.25 11.68 69.89
C PRO A 403 -9.50 11.35 70.70
N GLY A 404 -9.95 10.09 70.64
CA GLY A 404 -11.04 9.57 71.47
C GLY A 404 -10.60 9.44 72.93
N GLU A 405 -11.45 9.94 73.83
CA GLU A 405 -11.17 10.13 75.27
C GLU A 405 -10.78 8.84 76.03
N GLU A 406 -10.01 9.01 77.09
CA GLU A 406 -9.79 7.95 78.09
C GLU A 406 -11.11 7.55 78.76
N HIS A 407 -11.41 6.25 78.89
CA HIS A 407 -12.08 5.65 80.07
C HIS A 407 -12.15 4.10 79.94
N GLY A 408 -12.09 3.35 81.06
CA GLY A 408 -12.60 1.96 81.14
C GLY A 408 -11.58 0.81 81.21
N LYS A 409 -11.14 0.47 82.44
CA LYS A 409 -10.31 -0.69 82.84
C LYS A 409 -10.80 -2.07 82.28
N GLY A 410 -9.90 -2.98 81.85
CA GLY A 410 -10.32 -4.28 81.26
C GLY A 410 -9.34 -5.48 81.11
N LYS A 411 -8.42 -5.75 82.07
CA LYS A 411 -7.66 -7.02 82.29
C LYS A 411 -7.37 -8.02 81.11
N GLY A 412 -6.25 -7.81 80.42
CA GLY A 412 -5.06 -8.72 80.34
C GLY A 412 -5.14 -10.24 80.06
N ARG A 413 -4.47 -10.65 78.95
CA ARG A 413 -3.52 -11.79 78.75
C ARG A 413 -2.93 -11.61 77.33
N GLN A 414 -1.63 -11.42 77.03
CA GLN A 414 -0.35 -12.06 77.43
C GLN A 414 0.04 -13.25 76.52
N ALA A 415 1.27 -13.19 75.96
CA ALA A 415 2.00 -14.24 75.22
C ALA A 415 1.47 -14.63 73.80
N ASN A 416 2.30 -14.95 72.80
CA ASN A 416 3.71 -14.58 72.54
C ASN A 416 4.10 -14.86 71.05
N ASP A 417 5.32 -14.45 70.68
CA ASP A 417 6.21 -15.00 69.64
C ASP A 417 5.87 -14.98 68.11
N ARG A 418 6.92 -14.60 67.37
CA ARG A 418 7.21 -14.80 65.94
C ARG A 418 8.03 -16.13 65.79
N PRO A 419 8.49 -16.63 64.60
CA PRO A 419 8.62 -15.93 63.32
C PRO A 419 8.40 -16.72 61.98
N GLU A 420 8.39 -15.94 60.89
CA GLU A 420 9.03 -16.21 59.57
C GLU A 420 8.59 -17.35 58.62
N ALA A 421 9.24 -17.36 57.45
CA ALA A 421 9.26 -18.35 56.36
C ALA A 421 8.07 -18.45 55.38
N GLU A 422 8.11 -17.58 54.37
CA GLU A 422 8.06 -17.88 52.91
C GLU A 422 6.90 -18.68 52.26
N ALA A 423 6.74 -18.44 50.96
CA ALA A 423 5.63 -18.94 50.13
C ALA A 423 5.95 -20.27 49.42
N SER A 424 4.91 -21.02 49.01
CA SER A 424 4.78 -21.48 47.60
C SER A 424 3.45 -22.16 47.25
N LEU A 425 3.14 -22.15 45.94
CA LEU A 425 2.51 -23.20 45.10
C LEU A 425 1.13 -23.84 45.42
N LEU A 426 0.20 -23.62 44.48
CA LEU A 426 -0.62 -24.62 43.73
C LEU A 426 -0.92 -26.02 44.33
N ASP A 427 -2.19 -26.31 44.61
CA ASP A 427 -3.09 -27.20 43.83
C ASP A 427 -4.56 -27.00 44.34
N LYS A 428 -5.62 -27.00 43.51
CA LYS A 428 -6.52 -28.10 43.03
C LYS A 428 -7.48 -28.78 44.03
N ASP A 429 -8.65 -29.07 43.46
CA ASP A 429 -9.56 -30.21 43.68
C ASP A 429 -10.06 -30.54 45.10
N ALA A 430 -11.22 -29.98 45.46
CA ALA A 430 -12.27 -30.64 46.24
C ALA A 430 -13.66 -30.02 45.92
N GLY A 431 -14.75 -30.70 46.26
CA GLY A 431 -16.12 -30.19 46.01
C GLY A 431 -17.19 -30.89 46.86
N ARG A 432 -18.46 -30.73 46.43
CA ARG A 432 -19.76 -31.02 47.08
C ARG A 432 -20.37 -29.89 47.93
N ASP A 433 -21.57 -29.51 47.50
CA ASP A 433 -22.83 -29.42 48.26
C ASP A 433 -22.82 -28.93 49.71
N GLU A 434 -23.53 -27.82 49.95
CA GLU A 434 -24.82 -27.91 50.67
C GLU A 434 -25.72 -26.71 50.32
N THR A 435 -26.97 -26.69 50.82
CA THR A 435 -28.04 -25.80 50.28
C THR A 435 -28.84 -25.05 51.35
N LEU A 436 -29.27 -23.82 51.00
CA LEU A 436 -30.29 -22.98 51.67
C LEU A 436 -29.90 -22.37 53.04
N PRO A 437 -30.60 -21.31 53.53
CA PRO A 437 -31.35 -20.27 52.82
C PRO A 437 -30.97 -18.82 53.26
N PHE A 438 -31.65 -17.84 52.68
CA PHE A 438 -31.61 -16.41 53.02
C PHE A 438 -31.90 -16.09 54.50
N ASN A 439 -31.15 -15.16 55.09
CA ASN A 439 -31.72 -14.12 55.97
C ASN A 439 -30.81 -12.87 56.01
N ALA A 440 -31.30 -11.77 56.60
CA ALA A 440 -30.87 -10.42 56.22
C ALA A 440 -30.15 -9.59 57.30
N ALA A 441 -29.41 -8.59 56.79
CA ALA A 441 -28.87 -7.39 57.45
C ALA A 441 -27.58 -7.51 58.30
N THR A 442 -26.88 -6.37 58.35
CA THR A 442 -25.75 -6.02 59.24
C THR A 442 -24.57 -7.01 59.32
N ASP A 443 -23.64 -6.88 58.38
CA ASP A 443 -22.23 -6.68 58.74
C ASP A 443 -21.59 -5.71 57.72
N ASP A 444 -20.65 -4.88 58.16
CA ASP A 444 -19.96 -3.85 57.35
C ASP A 444 -18.44 -4.07 57.50
N SER A 445 -18.01 -5.29 57.19
CA SER A 445 -16.64 -5.78 57.37
C SER A 445 -16.20 -6.74 56.25
N LEU A 446 -14.90 -7.06 56.27
CA LEU A 446 -14.12 -7.89 55.31
C LEU A 446 -13.85 -7.27 53.93
N ASP A 447 -12.56 -7.08 53.66
CA ASP A 447 -12.04 -6.66 52.37
C ASP A 447 -12.27 -7.69 51.27
N SER A 448 -12.64 -7.18 50.10
CA SER A 448 -12.40 -7.85 48.82
C SER A 448 -11.57 -6.92 47.93
N PRO A 449 -10.60 -7.42 47.16
CA PRO A 449 -9.71 -6.58 46.35
C PRO A 449 -10.52 -5.90 45.23
N ARG A 450 -10.96 -4.65 45.50
CA ARG A 450 -11.88 -3.91 44.62
C ARG A 450 -11.24 -3.65 43.26
N SER A 451 -11.82 -4.23 42.21
CA SER A 451 -11.32 -4.09 40.84
C SER A 451 -11.36 -2.62 40.38
N CYS A 452 -10.17 -2.04 40.17
CA CYS A 452 -9.97 -0.60 40.01
C CYS A 452 -10.44 -0.12 38.62
N CYS A 453 -11.74 0.14 38.48
CA CYS A 453 -12.38 0.52 37.23
C CYS A 453 -13.47 1.60 37.38
N CYS A 454 -13.69 2.35 36.30
CA CYS A 454 -14.72 3.40 36.14
C CYS A 454 -14.60 4.70 36.96
N TRP A 455 -13.50 5.44 36.82
CA TRP A 455 -13.60 6.91 36.92
C TRP A 455 -14.22 7.53 35.66
N TYR A 456 -14.71 8.77 35.78
CA TYR A 456 -15.22 9.65 34.71
C TYR A 456 -16.49 9.22 33.95
N ARG A 457 -17.62 9.82 34.34
CA ARG A 457 -18.79 10.07 33.45
C ARG A 457 -19.19 11.54 33.58
N PRO A 458 -18.90 12.40 32.57
CA PRO A 458 -19.18 13.83 32.70
C PRO A 458 -20.68 14.08 32.61
N TYR A 459 -21.22 14.84 33.56
CA TYR A 459 -22.58 15.37 33.51
C TYR A 459 -22.49 16.89 33.67
N PHE A 460 -22.31 17.58 32.55
CA PHE A 460 -21.90 19.00 32.51
C PHE A 460 -22.72 19.93 33.44
N PRO A 461 -24.07 19.83 33.51
CA PRO A 461 -24.88 20.64 34.43
C PRO A 461 -24.63 20.35 35.92
N ARG A 462 -24.04 19.20 36.26
CA ARG A 462 -23.59 18.86 37.61
C ARG A 462 -22.11 19.19 37.83
N ILE A 463 -21.25 19.17 36.79
CA ILE A 463 -19.86 19.65 36.85
C ILE A 463 -19.81 21.14 37.23
N VAL A 464 -20.59 22.00 36.56
CA VAL A 464 -20.68 23.43 36.92
C VAL A 464 -21.24 23.63 38.35
N ARG A 465 -21.98 22.66 38.88
CA ARG A 465 -22.47 22.65 40.27
C ARG A 465 -21.56 21.93 41.28
N SER A 466 -20.57 21.14 40.84
CA SER A 466 -19.59 20.43 41.69
C SER A 466 -18.20 21.05 41.66
N LEU A 467 -17.92 21.95 40.70
CA LEU A 467 -16.89 22.98 40.80
C LEU A 467 -17.14 23.92 41.99
N LYS A 468 -18.37 23.92 42.55
CA LYS A 468 -18.53 24.22 43.98
C LYS A 468 -17.89 23.09 44.81
N ILE A 469 -16.59 23.22 45.04
CA ILE A 469 -15.84 22.46 46.08
C ILE A 469 -16.74 22.37 47.32
N PRO A 470 -16.99 21.16 47.88
CA PRO A 470 -17.91 20.96 49.00
C PRO A 470 -17.63 21.93 50.14
N SER A 471 -18.65 22.44 50.84
CA SER A 471 -18.46 23.49 51.86
C SER A 471 -17.48 23.08 52.97
N ARG A 472 -17.42 21.79 53.33
CA ARG A 472 -16.39 21.21 54.21
C ARG A 472 -14.99 21.30 53.56
N VAL A 473 -14.78 20.62 52.44
CA VAL A 473 -13.49 20.63 51.71
C VAL A 473 -13.00 22.04 51.37
N ARG A 474 -13.89 23.00 51.11
CA ARG A 474 -13.53 24.39 50.81
C ARG A 474 -13.18 25.21 52.05
N LYS A 475 -13.80 24.91 53.21
CA LYS A 475 -13.34 25.44 54.50
C LYS A 475 -11.97 24.86 54.81
N GLN A 476 -11.85 23.53 54.78
CA GLN A 476 -10.64 22.76 55.05
C GLN A 476 -9.46 23.22 54.18
N VAL A 477 -9.63 23.31 52.86
CA VAL A 477 -8.61 23.88 51.94
C VAL A 477 -8.28 25.34 52.26
N LYS A 478 -9.26 26.17 52.66
CA LYS A 478 -9.01 27.57 53.04
C LYS A 478 -8.33 27.69 54.41
N GLU A 479 -8.54 26.74 55.29
CA GLU A 479 -7.92 26.62 56.62
C GLU A 479 -6.48 26.09 56.46
N GLU A 480 -6.27 24.98 55.74
CA GLU A 480 -4.94 24.44 55.33
C GLU A 480 -4.07 25.51 54.66
N ILE A 481 -4.61 26.23 53.66
CA ILE A 481 -3.89 27.31 52.96
C ILE A 481 -3.57 28.47 53.92
N LYS A 482 -4.46 28.81 54.86
CA LYS A 482 -4.22 29.91 55.82
C LYS A 482 -3.15 29.54 56.84
N GLU A 483 -3.11 28.29 57.31
CA GLU A 483 -2.16 27.82 58.33
C GLU A 483 -0.78 27.51 57.73
N ASN A 484 -0.72 26.92 56.53
CA ASN A 484 0.55 26.50 55.91
C ASN A 484 1.05 27.44 54.79
N TRP A 485 0.46 28.62 54.59
CA TRP A 485 0.82 29.58 53.52
C TRP A 485 2.33 29.80 53.39
N GLY A 486 3.02 30.06 54.51
CA GLY A 486 4.47 30.32 54.53
C GLY A 486 5.32 29.12 54.09
N LYS A 487 4.84 27.88 54.26
CA LYS A 487 5.49 26.67 53.76
C LYS A 487 5.21 26.47 52.26
N MET A 488 3.95 26.62 51.85
CA MET A 488 3.53 26.50 50.45
C MET A 488 4.22 27.55 49.56
N LEU A 489 4.56 28.72 50.11
CA LEU A 489 5.35 29.73 49.40
C LEU A 489 6.74 29.21 49.00
N ALA A 490 7.39 28.38 49.82
CA ALA A 490 8.68 27.77 49.49
C ALA A 490 8.55 26.74 48.35
N GLU A 491 7.47 25.97 48.33
CA GLU A 491 7.16 25.02 47.25
C GLU A 491 6.88 25.74 45.93
N VAL A 492 6.18 26.88 45.96
CA VAL A 492 5.99 27.76 44.79
C VAL A 492 7.32 28.33 44.31
N VAL A 493 8.19 28.82 45.21
CA VAL A 493 9.53 29.33 44.84
C VAL A 493 10.40 28.23 44.22
N ALA A 494 10.43 27.03 44.82
CA ALA A 494 11.15 25.88 44.26
C ALA A 494 10.59 25.45 42.90
N SER A 495 9.27 25.49 42.71
CA SER A 495 8.61 25.19 41.43
C SER A 495 8.96 26.21 40.34
N VAL A 496 8.95 27.51 40.66
CA VAL A 496 9.36 28.57 39.73
C VAL A 496 10.85 28.46 39.38
N ALA A 497 11.70 28.17 40.36
CA ALA A 497 13.12 27.91 40.13
C ALA A 497 13.32 26.71 39.19
N MET A 498 12.64 25.58 39.44
CA MET A 498 12.75 24.37 38.61
C MET A 498 12.26 24.60 37.18
N LEU A 499 11.12 25.29 36.99
CA LEU A 499 10.62 25.65 35.66
C LEU A 499 11.56 26.62 34.93
N THR A 500 12.19 27.54 35.65
CA THR A 500 13.18 28.47 35.09
C THR A 500 14.45 27.74 34.67
N CYS A 501 15.00 26.87 35.52
CA CYS A 501 16.13 26.00 35.17
C CYS A 501 15.79 25.10 33.97
N MET A 502 14.56 24.57 33.90
CA MET A 502 14.11 23.74 32.78
C MET A 502 14.13 24.50 31.45
N ALA A 503 13.68 25.77 31.43
CA ALA A 503 13.76 26.62 30.24
C ALA A 503 15.21 26.74 29.72
N PHE A 504 16.18 26.97 30.61
CA PHE A 504 17.61 27.03 30.26
C PHE A 504 18.19 25.68 29.83
N VAL A 505 17.74 24.56 30.41
CA VAL A 505 18.11 23.20 29.97
C VAL A 505 17.62 22.91 28.54
N THR A 506 16.42 23.41 28.17
CA THR A 506 15.88 23.22 26.82
C THR A 506 16.46 24.12 25.75
N ASN A 507 17.28 25.12 26.10
CA ASN A 507 17.99 25.93 25.12
C ASN A 507 19.35 25.30 24.79
N PRO A 508 19.60 24.82 23.56
CA PRO A 508 20.83 24.13 23.19
C PRO A 508 22.09 25.01 23.26
N ALA A 509 21.95 26.35 23.30
CA ALA A 509 23.07 27.26 23.51
C ALA A 509 23.55 27.32 24.98
N THR A 510 22.78 26.80 25.94
CA THR A 510 23.02 26.97 27.39
C THR A 510 22.92 25.66 28.19
N SER A 511 22.89 24.50 27.54
CA SER A 511 22.65 23.19 28.18
C SER A 511 23.84 22.65 28.99
N ALA A 512 24.19 23.34 30.08
CA ALA A 512 25.21 22.89 31.03
C ALA A 512 24.70 21.71 31.88
N VAL A 513 25.54 20.68 32.07
CA VAL A 513 25.22 19.48 32.88
C VAL A 513 24.77 19.85 34.30
N TRP A 514 25.33 20.91 34.88
CA TRP A 514 24.93 21.43 36.20
C TRP A 514 23.46 21.88 36.28
N MET A 515 22.87 22.38 35.18
CA MET A 515 21.46 22.77 35.15
C MET A 515 20.54 21.54 35.10
N VAL A 516 20.95 20.49 34.39
CA VAL A 516 20.27 19.17 34.39
C VAL A 516 20.28 18.56 35.80
N ILE A 517 21.42 18.61 36.48
CA ILE A 517 21.58 18.17 37.87
C ILE A 517 20.72 19.02 38.82
N ALA A 518 20.66 20.34 38.63
CA ALA A 518 19.84 21.24 39.44
C ALA A 518 18.34 20.94 39.31
N VAL A 519 17.82 20.70 38.10
CA VAL A 519 16.40 20.31 37.90
C VAL A 519 16.08 19.01 38.66
N PHE A 520 16.97 18.01 38.62
CA PHE A 520 16.79 16.76 39.36
C PHE A 520 16.76 16.95 40.89
N PHE A 521 17.70 17.71 41.46
CA PHE A 521 17.70 17.98 42.90
C PHE A 521 16.51 18.85 43.33
N LEU A 522 16.09 19.83 42.52
CA LEU A 522 14.87 20.63 42.80
C LEU A 522 13.61 19.76 42.78
N ALA A 523 13.51 18.78 41.88
CA ALA A 523 12.40 17.82 41.86
C ALA A 523 12.34 16.96 43.14
N ILE A 524 13.50 16.49 43.64
CA ILE A 524 13.59 15.77 44.91
C ILE A 524 13.23 16.68 46.10
N ILE A 525 13.76 17.90 46.14
CA ILE A 525 13.49 18.87 47.22
C ILE A 525 11.99 19.21 47.28
N LEU A 526 11.34 19.44 46.13
CA LEU A 526 9.91 19.72 46.06
C LEU A 526 9.09 18.50 46.53
N SER A 527 9.41 17.30 46.04
CA SER A 527 8.78 16.03 46.45
C SER A 527 8.90 15.77 47.96
N ALA A 528 10.09 15.98 48.53
CA ALA A 528 10.34 15.81 49.96
C ALA A 528 9.68 16.90 50.82
N SER A 529 9.67 18.16 50.37
CA SER A 529 8.98 19.26 51.05
C SER A 529 7.48 18.98 51.17
N SER A 530 6.89 18.57 50.05
CA SER A 530 5.47 18.23 49.94
C SER A 530 5.10 17.04 50.83
N THR A 531 5.89 15.95 50.76
CA THR A 531 5.63 14.72 51.54
C THR A 531 5.83 14.91 53.05
N PHE A 532 6.89 15.60 53.50
CA PHE A 532 7.32 15.58 54.90
C PHE A 532 7.09 16.89 55.68
N PHE A 533 7.00 18.05 55.03
CA PHE A 533 6.99 19.35 55.73
C PHE A 533 5.64 20.09 55.65
N THR A 534 4.95 20.02 54.52
CA THR A 534 3.57 20.52 54.37
C THR A 534 2.55 19.41 54.60
N ASN A 535 2.67 18.30 53.87
CA ASN A 535 1.76 17.15 53.90
C ASN A 535 0.26 17.54 53.82
N THR A 536 -0.06 18.51 52.96
CA THR A 536 -1.44 18.95 52.68
C THR A 536 -1.90 18.46 51.32
N LEU A 537 -3.21 18.25 51.16
CA LEU A 537 -3.79 17.79 49.89
C LEU A 537 -3.58 18.83 48.76
N VAL A 538 -3.55 20.12 49.11
CA VAL A 538 -3.28 21.20 48.15
C VAL A 538 -1.82 21.22 47.71
N SER A 539 -0.87 21.04 48.63
CA SER A 539 0.56 20.95 48.33
C SER A 539 0.85 19.74 47.44
N ASN A 540 0.39 18.55 47.84
CA ASN A 540 0.74 17.32 47.15
C ASN A 540 0.21 17.31 45.71
N ALA A 541 -1.02 17.78 45.48
CA ALA A 541 -1.58 17.91 44.13
C ALA A 541 -0.90 19.01 43.27
N PHE A 542 -0.34 20.05 43.91
CA PHE A 542 0.47 21.06 43.23
C PHE A 542 1.83 20.49 42.82
N THR A 543 2.51 19.76 43.70
CA THR A 543 3.77 19.07 43.43
C THR A 543 3.63 18.01 42.33
N GLU A 544 2.57 17.19 42.37
CA GLU A 544 2.26 16.21 41.31
C GLU A 544 2.12 16.91 39.94
N LEU A 545 1.36 18.01 39.88
CA LEU A 545 1.17 18.80 38.65
C LEU A 545 2.48 19.41 38.14
N VAL A 546 3.30 20.01 39.01
CA VAL A 546 4.58 20.64 38.64
C VAL A 546 5.58 19.60 38.13
N LEU A 547 5.72 18.46 38.82
CA LEU A 547 6.58 17.35 38.39
C LEU A 547 6.11 16.79 37.04
N LEU A 548 4.80 16.66 36.81
CA LEU A 548 4.25 16.21 35.52
C LEU A 548 4.54 17.20 34.39
N ILE A 549 4.40 18.52 34.62
CA ILE A 549 4.72 19.56 33.64
C ILE A 549 6.21 19.53 33.28
N VAL A 550 7.12 19.43 34.25
CA VAL A 550 8.57 19.37 33.99
C VAL A 550 8.96 18.07 33.28
N THR A 551 8.34 16.94 33.65
CA THR A 551 8.53 15.64 32.94
C THR A 551 8.08 15.74 31.48
N LEU A 552 6.91 16.32 31.21
CA LEU A 552 6.42 16.56 29.85
C LEU A 552 7.38 17.47 29.06
N TRP A 553 7.83 18.57 29.65
CA TRP A 553 8.77 19.49 29.01
C TRP A 553 10.07 18.75 28.64
N SER A 554 10.53 17.82 29.47
CA SER A 554 11.69 16.98 29.20
C SER A 554 11.45 16.01 28.03
N CYS A 555 10.26 15.41 27.94
CA CYS A 555 9.85 14.61 26.76
C CYS A 555 9.77 15.46 25.48
N ILE A 556 9.26 16.69 25.55
CA ILE A 556 9.19 17.62 24.41
C ILE A 556 10.61 18.04 23.98
N ALA A 557 11.53 18.26 24.92
CA ALA A 557 12.93 18.56 24.63
C ALA A 557 13.65 17.38 23.94
N ILE A 558 13.42 16.14 24.38
CA ILE A 558 13.90 14.93 23.67
C ILE A 558 13.32 14.87 22.26
N TYR A 559 12.04 15.16 22.07
CA TYR A 559 11.42 15.15 20.74
C TYR A 559 12.04 16.22 19.82
N GLN A 560 12.24 17.44 20.33
CA GLN A 560 12.78 18.56 19.55
C GLN A 560 14.28 18.40 19.25
N HIS A 561 15.11 18.18 20.27
CA HIS A 561 16.58 18.20 20.15
C HIS A 561 17.18 16.80 20.03
N GLY A 562 16.65 15.82 20.78
CA GLY A 562 17.00 14.42 20.64
C GLY A 562 17.26 13.67 21.95
N PRO A 563 17.39 12.33 21.88
CA PRO A 563 17.74 11.48 23.01
C PRO A 563 19.24 11.55 23.33
N ALA A 564 19.72 12.74 23.71
CA ALA A 564 21.04 12.89 24.32
C ALA A 564 21.09 12.16 25.68
N VAL A 565 22.24 11.62 26.06
CA VAL A 565 22.39 10.82 27.31
C VAL A 565 21.84 11.58 28.53
N TRP A 566 22.14 12.87 28.64
CA TRP A 566 21.65 13.72 29.74
C TRP A 566 20.16 14.01 29.70
N SER A 567 19.54 14.16 28.51
CA SER A 567 18.08 14.40 28.42
C SER A 567 17.28 13.13 28.69
N VAL A 568 17.77 11.97 28.23
CA VAL A 568 17.20 10.66 28.55
C VAL A 568 17.34 10.34 30.05
N TRP A 569 18.51 10.59 30.63
CA TRP A 569 18.75 10.45 32.07
C TRP A 569 17.81 11.35 32.89
N LEU A 570 17.76 12.65 32.58
CA LEU A 570 16.89 13.61 33.26
C LEU A 570 15.42 13.20 33.18
N THR A 571 14.96 12.82 31.98
CA THR A 571 13.56 12.38 31.78
C THR A 571 13.26 11.12 32.58
N THR A 572 14.19 10.15 32.62
CA THR A 572 14.04 8.93 33.42
C THR A 572 13.98 9.25 34.92
N CYS A 573 14.85 10.12 35.41
CA CYS A 573 14.89 10.57 36.80
C CYS A 573 13.64 11.40 37.20
N LEU A 574 13.13 12.24 36.30
CA LEU A 574 11.87 12.96 36.51
C LEU A 574 10.69 11.99 36.58
N PHE A 575 10.63 10.99 35.69
CA PHE A 575 9.63 9.92 35.76
C PHE A 575 9.71 9.10 37.05
N THR A 576 10.91 8.74 37.53
CA THR A 576 11.03 7.97 38.78
C THR A 576 10.66 8.80 40.01
N VAL A 577 11.06 10.08 40.07
CA VAL A 577 10.62 11.00 41.14
C VAL A 577 9.11 11.21 41.12
N LEU A 578 8.52 11.43 39.93
CA LEU A 578 7.07 11.59 39.74
C LEU A 578 6.28 10.34 40.16
N ILE A 579 6.72 9.14 39.73
CA ILE A 579 6.06 7.88 40.10
C ILE A 579 6.26 7.55 41.59
N ALA A 580 7.44 7.80 42.16
CA ALA A 580 7.69 7.56 43.57
C ALA A 580 6.89 8.51 44.48
N PHE A 581 6.85 9.80 44.14
CA PHE A 581 6.03 10.79 44.84
C PHE A 581 4.53 10.47 44.74
N ALA A 582 4.07 10.06 43.55
CA ALA A 582 2.69 9.61 43.39
C ALA A 582 2.41 8.33 44.21
N TYR A 583 3.39 7.41 44.37
CA TYR A 583 3.24 6.21 45.19
C TYR A 583 3.19 6.49 46.70
N THR A 584 3.92 7.49 47.20
CA THR A 584 3.85 7.90 48.62
C THR A 584 2.55 8.64 48.96
N THR A 585 1.89 9.23 47.97
CA THR A 585 0.70 10.08 48.15
C THR A 585 -0.63 9.40 47.81
N LEU A 586 -0.66 8.55 46.78
CA LEU A 586 -1.84 7.84 46.28
C LEU A 586 -1.72 6.34 46.57
N THR A 587 -2.68 5.75 47.29
CA THR A 587 -2.64 4.36 47.76
C THR A 587 -2.85 3.28 46.67
N ASN A 588 -2.68 3.60 45.38
CA ASN A 588 -2.99 2.68 44.27
C ASN A 588 -2.04 2.85 43.07
N ALA A 589 -0.98 2.04 43.03
CA ALA A 589 0.07 2.01 42.00
C ALA A 589 -0.47 1.97 40.55
N ALA A 590 -1.51 1.17 40.29
CA ALA A 590 -2.08 1.01 38.96
C ALA A 590 -2.89 2.25 38.51
N LEU A 591 -3.55 2.92 39.47
CA LEU A 591 -4.27 4.17 39.22
C LEU A 591 -3.29 5.32 38.91
N ILE A 592 -2.21 5.43 39.68
CA ILE A 592 -1.11 6.39 39.46
C ILE A 592 -0.59 6.31 38.03
N PHE A 593 -0.06 5.14 37.64
CA PHE A 593 0.59 4.98 36.34
C PHE A 593 -0.38 5.29 35.20
N LYS A 594 -1.64 4.86 35.33
CA LYS A 594 -2.68 5.12 34.33
C LYS A 594 -3.04 6.61 34.23
N ILE A 595 -3.20 7.33 35.33
CA ILE A 595 -3.49 8.77 35.32
C ILE A 595 -2.34 9.53 34.65
N HIS A 596 -1.09 9.26 35.06
CA HIS A 596 0.08 9.92 34.52
C HIS A 596 0.23 9.69 33.01
N VAL A 597 0.10 8.45 32.54
CA VAL A 597 0.10 8.13 31.10
C VAL A 597 -1.06 8.82 30.37
N GLU A 598 -2.27 8.85 30.92
CA GLU A 598 -3.40 9.54 30.25
C GLU A 598 -3.20 11.06 30.16
N VAL A 599 -2.66 11.70 31.19
CA VAL A 599 -2.40 13.16 31.19
C VAL A 599 -1.22 13.53 30.29
N LEU A 600 -0.14 12.75 30.29
CA LEU A 600 1.00 12.98 29.38
C LEU A 600 0.60 12.83 27.92
N ILE A 601 -0.20 11.82 27.56
CA ILE A 601 -0.77 11.68 26.21
C ILE A 601 -1.69 12.87 25.89
N PHE A 602 -2.51 13.33 26.84
CA PHE A 602 -3.37 14.50 26.62
C PHE A 602 -2.57 15.76 26.31
N LEU A 603 -1.55 16.05 27.11
CA LEU A 603 -0.73 17.25 26.95
C LEU A 603 0.14 17.18 25.69
N LEU A 604 0.64 15.99 25.31
CA LEU A 604 1.31 15.77 24.02
C LEU A 604 0.38 16.06 22.83
N ILE A 605 -0.84 15.49 22.83
CA ILE A 605 -1.83 15.74 21.76
C ILE A 605 -2.22 17.22 21.75
N ALA A 606 -2.40 17.86 22.91
CA ALA A 606 -2.74 19.28 23.00
C ALA A 606 -1.63 20.18 22.43
N ALA A 607 -0.37 19.93 22.79
CA ALA A 607 0.79 20.68 22.28
C ALA A 607 0.93 20.53 20.76
N LEU A 608 0.89 19.31 20.23
CA LEU A 608 0.97 19.05 18.78
C LEU A 608 -0.27 19.57 18.03
N SER A 609 -1.41 19.75 18.70
CA SER A 609 -2.61 20.33 18.10
C SER A 609 -2.55 21.85 17.93
N VAL A 610 -1.63 22.57 18.60
CA VAL A 610 -1.53 24.05 18.49
C VAL A 610 -1.33 24.51 17.04
N PRO A 611 -0.31 24.05 16.27
CA PRO A 611 -0.14 24.46 14.87
C PRO A 611 -1.32 24.01 13.99
N VAL A 612 -1.89 22.82 14.25
CA VAL A 612 -3.02 22.28 13.49
C VAL A 612 -4.30 23.11 13.69
N VAL A 613 -4.54 23.61 14.91
CA VAL A 613 -5.68 24.50 15.21
C VAL A 613 -5.45 25.89 14.61
N ALA A 614 -4.24 26.43 14.69
CA ALA A 614 -3.89 27.69 14.02
C ALA A 614 -4.13 27.61 12.50
N ASN A 615 -3.73 26.50 11.88
CA ASN A 615 -3.96 26.23 10.47
C ASN A 615 -5.46 26.11 10.12
N LEU A 616 -6.27 25.41 10.92
CA LEU A 616 -7.72 25.31 10.68
C LEU A 616 -8.45 26.66 10.82
N ILE A 617 -7.96 27.55 11.69
CA ILE A 617 -8.49 28.91 11.84
C ILE A 617 -8.07 29.81 10.68
N SER A 618 -6.88 29.60 10.11
CA SER A 618 -6.36 30.35 8.95
C SER A 618 -7.34 30.35 7.76
N PRO A 619 -7.51 31.47 7.03
CA PRO A 619 -8.17 31.47 5.72
C PRO A 619 -7.42 30.56 4.74
N ASP A 620 -6.09 30.67 4.72
CA ASP A 620 -5.17 29.98 3.81
C ASP A 620 -4.66 28.68 4.45
N GLN A 621 -5.59 27.78 4.79
CA GLN A 621 -5.27 26.53 5.48
C GLN A 621 -4.53 25.52 4.57
N VAL A 622 -3.45 24.93 5.08
CA VAL A 622 -2.69 23.87 4.42
C VAL A 622 -3.23 22.50 4.85
N MET A 623 -3.64 21.67 3.88
CA MET A 623 -4.15 20.31 4.11
C MET A 623 -3.05 19.26 3.93
N ASP A 624 -3.31 18.05 4.42
CA ASP A 624 -2.47 16.85 4.28
C ASP A 624 -0.98 17.10 4.59
N SER A 625 -0.72 17.86 5.66
CA SER A 625 0.61 18.27 6.10
C SER A 625 0.85 17.91 7.56
N ASP A 626 2.03 17.37 7.83
CA ASP A 626 2.51 17.10 9.19
C ASP A 626 2.87 18.37 9.98
N LEU A 627 2.90 19.55 9.35
CA LEU A 627 3.28 20.84 9.98
C LEU A 627 4.59 20.80 10.80
N GLY A 628 5.57 19.99 10.37
CA GLY A 628 6.85 19.80 11.06
C GLY A 628 6.87 18.69 12.13
N ASN A 629 5.84 17.84 12.18
CA ASN A 629 5.74 16.64 13.04
C ASN A 629 6.29 15.40 12.31
N PRO A 630 7.56 15.00 12.47
CA PRO A 630 8.17 14.05 11.53
C PRO A 630 7.64 12.61 11.67
N PHE A 631 6.94 12.33 12.76
CA PHE A 631 6.33 11.02 13.06
C PHE A 631 4.83 10.99 12.77
N SER A 632 4.29 12.01 12.10
CA SER A 632 2.88 12.12 11.69
C SER A 632 1.88 11.88 12.84
N VAL A 633 2.20 12.32 14.07
CA VAL A 633 1.42 11.96 15.29
C VAL A 633 0.12 12.78 15.43
N VAL A 634 0.08 14.01 14.94
CA VAL A 634 -1.10 14.90 14.91
C VAL A 634 -0.93 15.85 13.72
N ASN A 635 -1.80 15.71 12.70
CA ASN A 635 -1.58 16.35 11.39
C ASN A 635 -2.82 17.13 10.90
N THR A 636 -2.68 17.84 9.79
CA THR A 636 -3.82 18.39 9.02
C THR A 636 -4.30 17.37 7.99
N HIS A 637 -5.61 17.36 7.73
CA HIS A 637 -6.29 16.41 6.83
C HIS A 637 -7.42 17.13 6.10
N GLY A 638 -7.54 17.01 4.78
CA GLY A 638 -8.65 17.66 4.05
C GLY A 638 -8.89 17.19 2.62
N ALA A 639 -10.06 16.61 2.35
CA ALA A 639 -10.40 16.04 1.05
C ALA A 639 -11.18 16.99 0.11
N PHE A 640 -10.78 17.02 -1.16
CA PHE A 640 -11.50 17.60 -2.31
C PHE A 640 -11.89 19.08 -2.21
N GLY A 641 -10.96 19.94 -1.78
CA GLY A 641 -11.16 21.40 -1.77
C GLY A 641 -11.41 22.03 -3.15
N TYR A 642 -10.76 21.52 -4.19
CA TYR A 642 -10.95 21.88 -5.59
C TYR A 642 -11.65 20.75 -6.36
N ILE A 643 -12.55 21.10 -7.28
CA ILE A 643 -13.23 20.14 -8.15
C ILE A 643 -12.82 20.36 -9.61
N GLY A 644 -12.12 19.37 -10.17
CA GLY A 644 -11.92 19.28 -11.60
C GLY A 644 -13.28 19.15 -12.32
N LYS A 645 -13.55 20.02 -13.29
CA LYS A 645 -14.79 20.03 -14.09
C LYS A 645 -14.72 19.12 -15.32
N GLU A 646 -13.52 18.63 -15.64
CA GLU A 646 -13.23 17.80 -16.80
C GLU A 646 -12.33 16.63 -16.40
N ARG A 647 -12.68 15.41 -16.83
CA ARG A 647 -11.81 14.24 -16.67
C ARG A 647 -10.88 14.11 -17.87
N TYR A 648 -9.62 14.51 -17.71
CA TYR A 648 -8.57 14.13 -18.66
C TYR A 648 -7.98 12.77 -18.28
N GLU A 649 -7.64 11.97 -19.27
CA GLU A 649 -6.97 10.70 -19.11
C GLU A 649 -5.72 10.64 -19.97
N LEU A 650 -4.61 10.19 -19.37
CA LEU A 650 -3.38 9.87 -20.09
C LEU A 650 -3.45 8.44 -20.60
N ILE A 651 -3.33 8.28 -21.92
CA ILE A 651 -3.34 7.00 -22.63
C ILE A 651 -1.94 6.76 -23.21
N ILE A 652 -1.25 5.76 -22.67
CA ILE A 652 0.09 5.37 -23.10
C ILE A 652 -0.04 4.35 -24.23
N GLN A 653 0.65 4.60 -25.35
CA GLN A 653 0.66 3.72 -26.50
C GLN A 653 2.08 3.35 -26.91
N GLY A 654 2.29 2.10 -27.31
CA GLY A 654 3.54 1.61 -27.88
C GLY A 654 3.40 1.13 -29.33
N THR A 655 4.52 1.07 -30.03
CA THR A 655 4.64 0.45 -31.36
C THR A 655 5.95 -0.33 -31.47
N ASN A 656 6.00 -1.30 -32.38
CA ASN A 656 7.19 -2.06 -32.79
C ASN A 656 7.72 -1.62 -34.17
N ALA A 657 7.11 -0.59 -34.78
CA ALA A 657 7.49 -0.10 -36.10
C ALA A 657 8.91 0.48 -36.14
N SER A 658 9.63 0.25 -37.24
CA SER A 658 10.96 0.80 -37.49
C SER A 658 10.96 2.31 -37.84
N SER A 659 9.81 2.87 -38.25
CA SER A 659 9.58 4.32 -38.39
C SER A 659 8.41 4.74 -37.48
N PRO A 660 8.67 5.27 -36.27
CA PRO A 660 7.61 5.58 -35.31
C PRO A 660 6.75 6.79 -35.71
N THR A 661 7.16 7.59 -36.70
CA THR A 661 6.45 8.80 -37.14
C THR A 661 5.34 8.52 -38.17
N GLN A 662 5.35 7.33 -38.81
CA GLN A 662 4.59 7.09 -40.04
C GLN A 662 3.54 5.96 -39.95
N THR A 663 3.51 5.18 -38.87
CA THR A 663 2.59 4.04 -38.75
C THR A 663 1.28 4.38 -38.02
N LEU A 664 0.17 3.94 -38.62
CA LEU A 664 -1.17 3.97 -38.01
C LEU A 664 -1.29 3.05 -36.77
N TYR A 665 -0.52 1.96 -36.74
CA TYR A 665 -0.66 0.92 -35.71
C TYR A 665 0.08 1.28 -34.41
N TRP A 666 -0.72 1.51 -33.36
CA TRP A 666 -0.30 1.85 -32.00
C TRP A 666 -1.19 1.09 -31.02
N GLN A 667 -0.60 0.41 -30.05
CA GLN A 667 -1.30 -0.45 -29.09
C GLN A 667 -1.30 0.20 -27.69
N ASN A 668 -2.45 0.18 -27.02
CA ASN A 668 -2.60 0.74 -25.68
C ASN A 668 -1.92 -0.14 -24.60
N TYR A 669 -1.41 0.51 -23.56
CA TYR A 669 -1.21 -0.12 -22.25
C TYR A 669 -2.43 0.15 -21.37
N GLU A 670 -3.04 -0.90 -20.81
CA GLU A 670 -4.23 -0.77 -19.97
C GLU A 670 -3.88 -0.94 -18.48
N PHE A 671 -4.42 -0.05 -17.64
CA PHE A 671 -4.21 0.02 -16.19
C PHE A 671 -5.25 -0.83 -15.42
N LYS A 672 -5.09 -1.04 -14.10
CA LYS A 672 -5.90 -2.04 -13.36
C LYS A 672 -7.30 -1.57 -12.95
N CYS A 673 -7.47 -0.30 -12.67
CA CYS A 673 -8.76 0.32 -12.31
C CYS A 673 -9.01 1.63 -13.07
N LYS A 674 -7.98 2.46 -13.29
CA LYS A 674 -8.04 3.72 -14.06
C LYS A 674 -8.73 3.50 -15.42
N PRO A 675 -9.61 4.42 -15.86
CA PRO A 675 -10.20 4.41 -17.19
C PRO A 675 -9.19 4.33 -18.35
N GLY A 676 -9.62 3.67 -19.42
CA GLY A 676 -8.82 3.30 -20.60
C GLY A 676 -9.77 2.85 -21.70
N ASP A 677 -9.93 1.53 -21.86
CA ASP A 677 -11.06 0.95 -22.63
C ASP A 677 -12.43 1.54 -22.21
N LEU A 678 -13.23 1.91 -23.21
CA LEU A 678 -14.54 2.55 -23.07
C LEU A 678 -15.64 1.57 -22.64
N TYR A 679 -15.49 0.30 -22.99
CA TYR A 679 -16.45 -0.76 -22.60
C TYR A 679 -16.15 -1.34 -21.22
N ARG A 680 -14.95 -1.09 -20.67
CA ARG A 680 -14.60 -1.60 -19.34
C ARG A 680 -15.36 -0.87 -18.24
N ARG A 681 -16.22 -1.62 -17.56
CA ARG A 681 -16.88 -1.23 -16.32
C ARG A 681 -15.84 -0.71 -15.29
N PRO A 682 -16.08 0.43 -14.61
CA PRO A 682 -15.21 0.91 -13.54
C PRO A 682 -15.06 -0.12 -12.41
N CYS A 683 -13.94 -0.12 -11.69
CA CYS A 683 -13.63 -1.21 -10.75
C CYS A 683 -14.20 -0.98 -9.34
N TRP A 684 -14.34 -2.07 -8.57
CA TRP A 684 -14.38 -2.01 -7.11
C TRP A 684 -12.99 -2.37 -6.58
N ALA A 685 -12.30 -1.41 -5.97
CA ALA A 685 -10.96 -1.59 -5.38
C ALA A 685 -10.96 -1.39 -3.86
N ALA A 686 -11.66 -0.38 -3.34
CA ALA A 686 -11.58 -0.02 -1.92
C ALA A 686 -11.95 -1.22 -1.00
N PRO A 687 -11.18 -1.52 0.06
CA PRO A 687 -10.10 -0.72 0.67
C PRO A 687 -8.72 -0.83 -0.02
N TYR A 688 -8.56 -1.65 -1.06
CA TYR A 688 -7.31 -1.73 -1.83
C TYR A 688 -7.08 -0.46 -2.67
N HIS A 689 -5.82 -0.17 -2.99
CA HIS A 689 -5.40 1.04 -3.70
C HIS A 689 -4.34 0.71 -4.75
N TYR A 690 -4.60 1.06 -6.02
CA TYR A 690 -3.62 0.99 -7.10
C TYR A 690 -2.90 2.34 -7.20
N ARG A 691 -1.69 2.43 -6.65
CA ARG A 691 -0.95 3.70 -6.50
C ARG A 691 -0.56 4.32 -7.85
N LEU A 692 -0.20 3.47 -8.82
CA LEU A 692 0.10 3.90 -10.19
C LEU A 692 -1.12 4.51 -10.88
N ASP A 693 -2.25 3.79 -10.88
CA ASP A 693 -3.53 4.25 -11.43
C ASP A 693 -3.98 5.61 -10.85
N TRP A 694 -3.77 5.82 -9.54
CA TRP A 694 -4.12 7.08 -8.86
C TRP A 694 -3.19 8.24 -9.24
N LEU A 695 -1.87 8.05 -9.24
CA LEU A 695 -0.96 9.13 -9.67
C LEU A 695 -1.06 9.42 -11.16
N MET A 696 -1.46 8.46 -11.99
CA MET A 696 -1.80 8.70 -13.41
C MET A 696 -3.02 9.62 -13.60
N TRP A 697 -3.98 9.62 -12.67
CA TRP A 697 -5.07 10.61 -12.63
C TRP A 697 -4.57 11.98 -12.17
N LEU A 698 -3.70 12.05 -11.16
CA LEU A 698 -3.13 13.32 -10.71
C LEU A 698 -2.29 13.97 -11.84
N ALA A 699 -1.50 13.16 -12.54
CA ALA A 699 -0.67 13.60 -13.66
C ALA A 699 -1.44 13.98 -14.92
N SER A 700 -2.72 13.60 -15.06
CA SER A 700 -3.56 14.05 -16.18
C SER A 700 -4.11 15.47 -15.99
N MET A 701 -4.07 16.00 -14.76
CA MET A 701 -4.51 17.36 -14.44
C MET A 701 -3.46 18.41 -14.81
N GLY A 702 -2.18 18.14 -14.53
CA GLY A 702 -1.08 19.09 -14.74
C GLY A 702 -0.83 19.47 -16.20
N ASP A 703 -0.22 20.63 -16.41
CA ASP A 703 0.12 21.11 -17.75
C ASP A 703 1.31 20.36 -18.35
N LYS A 704 1.34 20.27 -19.67
CA LYS A 704 2.31 19.50 -20.45
C LYS A 704 3.79 19.87 -20.19
N GLU A 705 4.03 21.12 -19.82
CA GLU A 705 5.37 21.62 -19.50
C GLU A 705 5.76 21.30 -18.05
N THR A 706 4.87 21.57 -17.09
CA THR A 706 5.12 21.43 -15.64
C THR A 706 4.99 20.01 -15.10
N VAL A 707 4.24 19.13 -15.77
CA VAL A 707 3.98 17.74 -15.34
C VAL A 707 5.27 16.94 -15.12
N LYS A 708 6.35 17.24 -15.84
CA LYS A 708 7.63 16.52 -15.71
C LYS A 708 8.34 16.84 -14.40
N ASP A 709 8.24 18.08 -13.95
CA ASP A 709 8.89 18.57 -12.73
C ASP A 709 8.03 18.24 -11.50
N MET A 710 6.70 18.33 -11.63
CA MET A 710 5.75 17.91 -10.59
C MET A 710 5.71 16.38 -10.40
N HIS A 711 5.91 15.60 -11.48
CA HIS A 711 5.83 14.14 -11.46
C HIS A 711 7.02 13.46 -12.17
N PRO A 712 8.24 13.53 -11.62
CA PRO A 712 9.44 12.91 -12.23
C PRO A 712 9.30 11.39 -12.46
N TRP A 713 8.51 10.71 -11.63
CA TRP A 713 8.19 9.28 -11.76
C TRP A 713 7.58 8.93 -13.13
N LEU A 714 6.84 9.83 -13.77
CA LEU A 714 6.22 9.58 -15.08
C LEU A 714 7.28 9.41 -16.18
N SER A 715 8.35 10.20 -16.11
CA SER A 715 9.49 10.11 -17.03
C SER A 715 10.23 8.78 -16.86
N ASN A 716 10.46 8.34 -15.62
CA ASN A 716 11.08 7.04 -15.33
C ASN A 716 10.17 5.86 -15.72
N PHE A 717 8.87 5.97 -15.49
CA PHE A 717 7.87 4.97 -15.85
C PHE A 717 7.85 4.72 -17.36
N LEU A 718 7.83 5.79 -18.17
CA LEU A 718 7.92 5.68 -19.63
C LEU A 718 9.25 5.06 -20.08
N SER A 719 10.37 5.36 -19.42
CA SER A 719 11.67 4.71 -19.71
C SER A 719 11.66 3.20 -19.39
N ARG A 720 11.14 2.79 -18.23
CA ARG A 720 11.01 1.37 -17.84
C ARG A 720 10.02 0.60 -18.72
N LEU A 721 8.94 1.24 -19.16
CA LEU A 721 8.00 0.67 -20.15
C LEU A 721 8.66 0.48 -21.53
N LEU A 722 9.46 1.45 -21.99
CA LEU A 722 10.18 1.35 -23.26
C LEU A 722 11.19 0.18 -23.24
N GLN A 723 11.79 -0.07 -22.07
CA GLN A 723 12.67 -1.22 -21.81
C GLN A 723 11.91 -2.55 -21.58
N ASN A 724 10.59 -2.52 -21.46
CA ASN A 724 9.71 -3.67 -21.14
C ASN A 724 10.08 -4.37 -19.81
N SER A 725 10.43 -3.60 -18.77
CA SER A 725 10.70 -4.11 -17.41
C SER A 725 9.53 -4.96 -16.91
N LYS A 726 9.83 -6.18 -16.43
CA LYS A 726 8.81 -7.08 -15.86
C LYS A 726 8.25 -6.57 -14.54
N SER A 727 9.10 -5.97 -13.70
CA SER A 727 8.72 -5.38 -12.40
C SER A 727 7.70 -4.25 -12.58
N VAL A 728 7.94 -3.37 -13.56
CA VAL A 728 7.06 -2.22 -13.84
C VAL A 728 5.83 -2.63 -14.65
N THR A 729 5.97 -3.48 -15.67
CA THR A 729 4.81 -3.90 -16.48
C THR A 729 3.83 -4.80 -15.72
N GLY A 730 4.28 -5.50 -14.67
CA GLY A 730 3.41 -6.22 -13.73
C GLY A 730 2.47 -5.34 -12.91
N LEU A 731 2.67 -4.02 -12.89
CA LEU A 731 1.72 -3.06 -12.29
C LEU A 731 0.47 -2.85 -13.16
N LEU A 732 0.54 -3.11 -14.47
CA LEU A 732 -0.54 -2.90 -15.44
C LEU A 732 -1.49 -4.11 -15.53
N ALA A 733 -2.64 -3.92 -16.18
CA ALA A 733 -3.59 -4.99 -16.50
C ALA A 733 -3.27 -5.66 -17.84
N HIS A 734 -2.87 -4.88 -18.85
CA HIS A 734 -2.44 -5.39 -20.14
C HIS A 734 -1.19 -4.68 -20.64
N ASN A 735 -0.18 -5.48 -21.01
CA ASN A 735 1.01 -5.04 -21.72
C ASN A 735 1.01 -5.74 -23.10
N PRO A 736 0.78 -5.02 -24.22
CA PRO A 736 0.74 -5.62 -25.55
C PRO A 736 2.11 -6.17 -26.03
N PHE A 737 3.18 -5.94 -25.27
CA PHE A 737 4.55 -6.42 -25.55
C PHE A 737 5.04 -7.46 -24.52
N GLN A 738 4.17 -8.00 -23.65
CA GLN A 738 4.57 -8.85 -22.51
C GLN A 738 5.40 -10.08 -22.90
N ASN A 739 5.12 -10.68 -24.06
CA ASN A 739 5.79 -11.88 -24.60
C ASN A 739 6.54 -11.60 -25.91
N SER A 740 6.83 -10.34 -26.22
CA SER A 740 7.56 -9.92 -27.43
C SER A 740 8.82 -9.13 -27.09
N ASP A 741 9.51 -8.66 -28.12
CA ASP A 741 10.51 -7.61 -27.97
C ASP A 741 9.90 -6.33 -27.34
N PRO A 742 10.72 -5.52 -26.64
CA PRO A 742 10.31 -4.20 -26.19
C PRO A 742 9.85 -3.30 -27.36
N PRO A 743 8.91 -2.37 -27.13
CA PRO A 743 8.48 -1.43 -28.16
C PRO A 743 9.66 -0.60 -28.69
N THR A 744 9.65 -0.28 -29.99
CA THR A 744 10.65 0.62 -30.60
C THR A 744 10.43 2.07 -30.16
N ALA A 745 9.18 2.45 -29.90
CA ALA A 745 8.78 3.77 -29.43
C ALA A 745 7.50 3.73 -28.58
N LEU A 746 7.37 4.71 -27.68
CA LEU A 746 6.16 5.02 -26.93
C LEU A 746 5.66 6.44 -27.27
N ARG A 747 4.37 6.70 -27.04
CA ARG A 747 3.79 8.05 -26.95
C ARG A 747 2.75 8.11 -25.84
N VAL A 748 2.47 9.30 -25.33
CA VAL A 748 1.35 9.54 -24.41
C VAL A 748 0.39 10.53 -25.06
N LEU A 749 -0.89 10.17 -25.07
CA LEU A 749 -2.00 11.02 -25.50
C LEU A 749 -2.73 11.52 -24.26
N ARG A 750 -3.20 12.77 -24.27
CA ARG A 750 -4.18 13.31 -23.30
C ARG A 750 -5.52 13.41 -24.02
N ILE A 751 -6.58 12.90 -23.40
CA ILE A 751 -7.92 12.80 -24.00
C ILE A 751 -8.96 13.11 -22.92
N GLN A 752 -10.02 13.88 -23.22
CA GLN A 752 -11.14 14.07 -22.29
C GLN A 752 -12.10 12.87 -22.36
N TYR A 753 -12.37 12.28 -21.20
CA TYR A 753 -13.34 11.22 -20.98
C TYR A 753 -14.58 11.80 -20.29
N ARG A 754 -15.76 11.24 -20.58
CA ARG A 754 -17.01 11.47 -19.83
C ARG A 754 -17.77 10.18 -19.61
N PHE A 755 -18.65 10.15 -18.61
CA PHE A 755 -19.59 9.04 -18.44
C PHE A 755 -20.72 9.11 -19.47
N THR A 756 -21.08 7.97 -20.05
CA THR A 756 -22.13 7.87 -21.06
C THR A 756 -23.52 8.12 -20.47
N LYS A 757 -24.39 8.81 -21.21
CA LYS A 757 -25.79 9.04 -20.79
C LYS A 757 -26.70 7.96 -21.37
N GLY A 758 -27.17 7.06 -20.52
CA GLY A 758 -28.00 5.91 -20.93
C GLY A 758 -28.76 5.26 -19.77
N PRO A 759 -29.50 4.16 -20.03
CA PRO A 759 -30.18 3.40 -19.00
C PRO A 759 -29.20 2.57 -18.15
N VAL A 760 -29.46 2.46 -16.85
CA VAL A 760 -28.64 1.67 -15.92
C VAL A 760 -28.58 0.21 -16.38
N PHE A 761 -27.37 -0.36 -16.44
CA PHE A 761 -27.09 -1.72 -16.91
C PHE A 761 -27.40 -2.01 -18.40
N GLY A 762 -27.56 -0.98 -19.26
CA GLY A 762 -27.53 -1.18 -20.71
C GLY A 762 -26.18 -1.74 -21.18
N GLY A 763 -26.19 -2.59 -22.22
CA GLY A 763 -24.98 -3.23 -22.78
C GLY A 763 -24.08 -2.31 -23.63
N GLY A 764 -24.00 -1.03 -23.28
CA GLY A 764 -23.19 -0.03 -23.98
C GLY A 764 -21.84 0.24 -23.31
N PRO A 765 -21.03 1.17 -23.88
CA PRO A 765 -19.83 1.64 -23.22
C PRO A 765 -20.15 2.45 -21.95
N TRP A 766 -19.26 2.39 -20.97
CA TRP A 766 -19.34 3.18 -19.73
C TRP A 766 -18.78 4.59 -19.91
N TRP A 767 -17.84 4.74 -20.84
CA TRP A 767 -17.15 6.00 -21.14
C TRP A 767 -17.36 6.43 -22.59
N GLU A 768 -17.52 7.74 -22.79
CA GLU A 768 -17.39 8.40 -24.09
C GLU A 768 -16.14 9.27 -24.11
N VAL A 769 -15.49 9.36 -25.28
CA VAL A 769 -14.40 10.31 -25.52
C VAL A 769 -15.00 11.54 -26.16
N VAL A 770 -14.71 12.72 -25.59
CA VAL A 770 -15.14 13.99 -26.18
C VAL A 770 -14.34 14.23 -27.47
N PRO A 771 -14.98 14.40 -28.63
CA PRO A 771 -14.29 14.66 -29.89
C PRO A 771 -13.33 15.85 -29.81
N GLU A 772 -12.31 15.86 -30.67
CA GLU A 772 -11.32 16.95 -30.82
C GLU A 772 -10.39 17.19 -29.61
N THR A 773 -10.70 16.68 -28.41
CA THR A 773 -9.87 16.81 -27.18
C THR A 773 -8.58 15.97 -27.15
N ARG A 774 -8.19 15.34 -28.27
CA ARG A 774 -7.07 14.40 -28.34
C ARG A 774 -5.74 15.12 -28.59
N GLU A 775 -4.98 15.32 -27.53
CA GLU A 775 -3.68 16.01 -27.55
C GLU A 775 -2.50 15.02 -27.51
N LEU A 776 -1.38 15.35 -28.19
CA LEU A 776 -0.13 14.58 -28.08
C LEU A 776 0.70 15.10 -26.90
N PHE A 777 0.40 14.58 -25.72
CA PHE A 777 0.98 15.02 -24.45
C PHE A 777 2.48 14.74 -24.32
N VAL A 778 2.93 13.54 -24.72
CA VAL A 778 4.37 13.21 -24.81
C VAL A 778 4.68 12.55 -26.14
N ALA A 779 5.52 13.21 -26.95
CA ALA A 779 5.99 12.70 -28.24
C ALA A 779 7.10 11.62 -28.06
N PRO A 780 7.28 10.70 -29.01
CA PRO A 780 8.30 9.63 -28.91
C PRO A 780 9.74 10.11 -28.68
N SER A 781 10.10 11.28 -29.19
CA SER A 781 11.41 11.91 -28.99
C SER A 781 11.60 12.53 -27.59
N GLN A 782 10.52 12.73 -26.83
CA GLN A 782 10.53 13.35 -25.50
C GLN A 782 10.58 12.34 -24.34
N VAL A 783 10.56 11.04 -24.65
CA VAL A 783 10.70 9.94 -23.69
C VAL A 783 12.18 9.75 -23.34
N PRO A 784 12.58 9.66 -22.05
CA PRO A 784 14.00 9.50 -21.68
C PRO A 784 14.65 8.28 -22.33
N GLY A 785 15.87 8.44 -22.84
CA GLY A 785 16.65 7.37 -23.48
C GLY A 785 16.13 6.89 -24.84
N ALA A 786 14.99 7.38 -25.34
CA ALA A 786 14.32 6.81 -26.51
C ALA A 786 15.18 6.78 -27.79
N ALA A 787 15.98 7.81 -28.04
CA ALA A 787 16.88 7.85 -29.20
C ALA A 787 17.97 6.76 -29.15
N ALA A 788 18.47 6.41 -27.96
CA ALA A 788 19.47 5.35 -27.78
C ALA A 788 18.82 3.96 -27.87
N HIS A 789 17.63 3.79 -27.26
CA HIS A 789 16.85 2.55 -27.35
C HIS A 789 16.43 2.25 -28.79
N LEU A 790 15.90 3.22 -29.53
CA LEU A 790 15.50 3.05 -30.93
C LEU A 790 16.69 2.62 -31.81
N ARG A 791 17.88 3.22 -31.62
CA ARG A 791 19.12 2.77 -32.30
C ARG A 791 19.46 1.31 -31.99
N LYS A 792 19.34 0.90 -30.72
CA LYS A 792 19.57 -0.48 -30.27
C LYS A 792 18.55 -1.45 -30.87
N GLN A 793 17.26 -1.11 -30.90
CA GLN A 793 16.22 -1.96 -31.49
C GLN A 793 16.35 -2.07 -33.00
N LEU A 794 16.64 -0.97 -33.72
CA LEU A 794 16.88 -1.00 -35.16
C LEU A 794 18.10 -1.88 -35.53
N LEU A 795 19.14 -1.93 -34.69
CA LEU A 795 20.25 -2.86 -34.84
C LEU A 795 19.85 -4.32 -34.63
N ILE A 796 18.98 -4.60 -33.65
CA ILE A 796 18.44 -5.95 -33.40
C ILE A 796 17.55 -6.41 -34.56
N LEU A 797 16.63 -5.55 -35.01
CA LEU A 797 15.74 -5.81 -36.16
C LEU A 797 16.56 -6.08 -37.43
N ARG A 798 17.53 -5.22 -37.76
CA ARG A 798 18.40 -5.42 -38.94
C ARG A 798 19.16 -6.75 -38.89
N ARG A 799 19.78 -7.09 -37.75
CA ARG A 799 20.47 -8.39 -37.58
C ARG A 799 19.52 -9.60 -37.72
N ARG A 800 18.24 -9.45 -37.35
CA ARG A 800 17.23 -10.49 -37.55
C ARG A 800 16.79 -10.61 -39.00
N GLU A 801 16.58 -9.49 -39.70
CA GLU A 801 16.31 -9.50 -41.14
C GLU A 801 17.48 -10.13 -41.92
N GLU A 802 18.72 -9.78 -41.59
CA GLU A 802 19.93 -10.37 -42.16
C GLU A 802 19.99 -11.88 -41.90
N LYS A 803 19.73 -12.32 -40.66
CA LYS A 803 19.68 -13.76 -40.31
C LYS A 803 18.54 -14.49 -41.05
N GLN A 804 17.35 -13.91 -41.16
CA GLN A 804 16.23 -14.49 -41.88
C GLN A 804 16.52 -14.60 -43.39
N ARG A 805 17.09 -13.56 -44.01
CA ARG A 805 17.53 -13.59 -45.42
C ARG A 805 18.61 -14.65 -45.65
N LEU A 806 19.52 -14.84 -44.69
CA LEU A 806 20.58 -15.85 -44.78
C LEU A 806 20.06 -17.29 -44.53
N GLU A 807 19.10 -17.47 -43.63
CA GLU A 807 18.39 -18.75 -43.45
C GLU A 807 17.50 -19.08 -44.66
N GLN A 808 16.86 -18.08 -45.27
CA GLN A 808 16.10 -18.26 -46.50
C GLN A 808 17.01 -18.64 -47.67
N ARG A 809 18.12 -17.93 -47.89
CA ARG A 809 19.14 -18.32 -48.88
C ARG A 809 19.66 -19.74 -48.65
N ARG A 810 19.95 -20.12 -47.40
CA ARG A 810 20.35 -21.51 -47.07
C ARG A 810 19.29 -22.55 -47.42
N LYS A 811 18.00 -22.22 -47.29
CA LYS A 811 16.90 -23.10 -47.73
C LYS A 811 16.81 -23.18 -49.26
N GLU A 812 16.92 -22.05 -49.94
CA GLU A 812 16.94 -21.96 -51.41
C GLU A 812 18.14 -22.73 -52.00
N GLU A 813 19.35 -22.53 -51.46
CA GLU A 813 20.57 -23.26 -51.82
C GLU A 813 20.45 -24.77 -51.54
N ALA A 814 19.85 -25.17 -50.41
CA ALA A 814 19.62 -26.59 -50.10
C ALA A 814 18.58 -27.23 -51.04
N GLU A 815 17.53 -26.49 -51.43
CA GLU A 815 16.54 -26.96 -52.39
C GLU A 815 17.14 -27.07 -53.81
N ILE A 816 18.03 -26.15 -54.21
CA ILE A 816 18.80 -26.24 -55.46
C ILE A 816 19.70 -27.48 -55.43
N ARG A 817 20.54 -27.65 -54.40
CA ARG A 817 21.41 -28.84 -54.26
C ARG A 817 20.63 -30.15 -54.31
N ARG A 818 19.49 -30.22 -53.62
CA ARG A 818 18.61 -31.41 -53.66
C ARG A 818 18.08 -31.68 -55.08
N LYS A 819 17.67 -30.64 -55.83
CA LYS A 819 17.25 -30.79 -57.24
C LYS A 819 18.41 -31.22 -58.14
N GLU A 820 19.62 -30.75 -57.88
CA GLU A 820 20.85 -31.17 -58.58
C GLU A 820 21.21 -32.63 -58.28
N GLU A 821 21.11 -33.07 -57.02
CA GLU A 821 21.30 -34.47 -56.61
C GLU A 821 20.25 -35.41 -57.23
N GLU A 822 18.96 -35.02 -57.19
CA GLU A 822 17.87 -35.75 -57.86
C GLU A 822 18.10 -35.83 -59.38
N ALA A 823 18.58 -34.76 -60.01
CA ALA A 823 18.92 -34.73 -61.44
C ALA A 823 20.16 -35.55 -61.77
N PHE A 824 21.21 -35.52 -60.94
CA PHE A 824 22.43 -36.32 -61.10
C PHE A 824 22.13 -37.81 -60.97
N LYS A 825 21.31 -38.20 -59.98
CA LYS A 825 20.84 -39.58 -59.83
C LYS A 825 20.10 -40.06 -61.08
N ARG A 826 19.15 -39.26 -61.60
CA ARG A 826 18.44 -39.56 -62.86
C ARG A 826 19.36 -39.65 -64.08
N ARG A 827 20.44 -38.86 -64.15
CA ARG A 827 21.47 -38.98 -65.21
C ARG A 827 22.26 -40.29 -65.08
N ARG A 828 22.69 -40.67 -63.87
CA ARG A 828 23.39 -41.93 -63.60
C ARG A 828 22.52 -43.15 -63.91
N GLU A 829 21.24 -43.14 -63.53
CA GLU A 829 20.28 -44.21 -63.86
C GLU A 829 20.05 -44.37 -65.36
N ARG A 830 20.11 -43.29 -66.14
CA ARG A 830 20.07 -43.36 -67.63
C ARG A 830 21.35 -43.95 -68.21
N ALA A 831 22.52 -43.49 -67.74
CA ALA A 831 23.81 -43.99 -68.19
C ALA A 831 23.99 -45.49 -67.93
N MET A 832 23.62 -45.98 -66.73
CA MET A 832 23.61 -47.41 -66.40
C MET A 832 22.78 -48.23 -67.40
N LYS A 833 21.55 -47.78 -67.69
CA LYS A 833 20.65 -48.47 -68.63
C LYS A 833 21.16 -48.46 -70.08
N GLU A 834 21.87 -47.42 -70.48
CA GLU A 834 22.50 -47.36 -71.80
C GLU A 834 23.73 -48.29 -71.89
N GLU A 835 24.53 -48.36 -70.83
CA GLU A 835 25.66 -49.29 -70.72
C GLU A 835 25.20 -50.76 -70.72
N GLU A 836 24.14 -51.09 -69.98
CA GLU A 836 23.49 -52.41 -70.04
C GLU A 836 23.00 -52.74 -71.46
N ARG A 837 22.43 -51.76 -72.19
CA ARG A 837 21.98 -51.96 -73.56
C ARG A 837 23.14 -52.26 -74.50
N ARG A 838 24.22 -51.48 -74.42
CA ARG A 838 25.46 -51.69 -75.21
C ARG A 838 26.12 -53.04 -74.89
N LYS A 839 26.09 -53.49 -73.63
CA LYS A 839 26.59 -54.81 -73.22
C LYS A 839 25.78 -55.94 -73.85
N ARG A 840 24.45 -55.85 -73.88
CA ARG A 840 23.58 -56.83 -74.56
C ARG A 840 23.78 -56.83 -76.08
N GLU A 841 23.89 -55.64 -76.69
CA GLU A 841 24.19 -55.48 -78.13
C GLU A 841 25.55 -56.12 -78.50
N ALA A 842 26.57 -55.95 -77.65
CA ALA A 842 27.88 -56.57 -77.84
C ALA A 842 27.86 -58.09 -77.61
N GLU A 843 27.13 -58.58 -76.61
CA GLU A 843 26.98 -60.02 -76.33
C GLU A 843 26.26 -60.75 -77.48
N GLU A 844 25.25 -60.12 -78.11
CA GLU A 844 24.66 -60.62 -79.35
C GLU A 844 25.65 -60.65 -80.52
N ALA A 845 26.47 -59.60 -80.69
CA ALA A 845 27.47 -59.55 -81.75
C ALA A 845 28.53 -60.65 -81.58
N GLU A 846 29.00 -60.88 -80.35
CA GLU A 846 29.97 -61.93 -80.02
C GLU A 846 29.39 -63.33 -80.35
N LYS A 847 28.15 -63.60 -79.92
CA LYS A 847 27.43 -64.85 -80.22
C LYS A 847 27.26 -65.08 -81.73
N ARG A 848 27.03 -64.02 -82.52
CA ARG A 848 26.95 -64.12 -83.98
C ARG A 848 28.29 -64.48 -84.62
N ARG A 849 29.41 -63.92 -84.16
CA ARG A 849 30.77 -64.25 -84.66
C ARG A 849 31.17 -65.70 -84.33
N ILE A 850 30.88 -66.16 -83.11
CA ILE A 850 31.14 -67.54 -82.70
C ILE A 850 30.33 -68.53 -83.56
N ALA A 851 29.06 -68.22 -83.85
CA ALA A 851 28.19 -69.02 -84.72
C ALA A 851 28.53 -68.94 -86.22
N GLU A 852 29.51 -68.11 -86.61
CA GLU A 852 30.04 -68.00 -87.98
C GLU A 852 31.36 -68.79 -88.09
N GLN A 853 32.27 -68.60 -87.12
CA GLN A 853 33.51 -69.37 -87.00
C GLN A 853 33.28 -70.87 -86.82
N ALA A 854 32.26 -71.27 -86.05
CA ALA A 854 31.92 -72.68 -85.84
C ALA A 854 31.60 -73.42 -87.15
N ARG A 855 30.94 -72.76 -88.11
CA ARG A 855 30.60 -73.34 -89.41
C ARG A 855 31.83 -73.51 -90.32
N GLN A 856 32.77 -72.56 -90.27
CA GLN A 856 34.02 -72.64 -91.05
C GLN A 856 34.93 -73.78 -90.57
N ALA A 857 34.93 -74.10 -89.27
CA ALA A 857 35.73 -75.18 -88.69
C ALA A 857 35.14 -76.59 -88.96
N GLU A 858 33.84 -76.70 -89.25
CA GLU A 858 33.16 -77.98 -89.47
C GLU A 858 33.42 -78.55 -90.88
N ASP A 859 33.51 -77.67 -91.89
CA ASP A 859 33.82 -78.07 -93.28
C ASP A 859 35.28 -78.50 -93.49
N GLU A 860 36.27 -77.84 -92.87
CA GLU A 860 37.68 -78.26 -92.97
C GLU A 860 37.92 -79.68 -92.41
N LYS A 861 37.20 -80.04 -91.35
CA LYS A 861 37.44 -81.30 -90.62
C LYS A 861 37.11 -82.53 -91.49
N ARG A 862 36.04 -82.45 -92.28
CA ARG A 862 35.57 -83.50 -93.21
C ARG A 862 36.57 -83.87 -94.31
N ILE A 863 37.57 -83.03 -94.58
CA ILE A 863 38.55 -83.28 -95.64
C ILE A 863 39.79 -84.04 -95.13
N ARG A 864 40.11 -83.95 -93.83
CA ARG A 864 41.34 -84.58 -93.27
C ARG A 864 41.15 -86.05 -92.88
N GLU A 865 39.91 -86.52 -92.72
CA GLU A 865 39.60 -87.89 -92.27
C GLU A 865 39.95 -89.00 -93.27
N GLN A 866 40.38 -88.66 -94.50
CA GLN A 866 40.83 -89.63 -95.51
C GLN A 866 42.36 -89.74 -95.66
N ALA A 867 43.16 -88.98 -94.90
CA ALA A 867 44.56 -88.72 -95.26
C ALA A 867 45.66 -89.42 -94.44
N GLU A 868 45.40 -89.95 -93.23
CA GLU A 868 46.47 -90.50 -92.36
C GLU A 868 46.29 -91.96 -91.91
N ALA A 869 45.72 -92.80 -92.78
CA ALA A 869 45.84 -94.26 -92.72
C ALA A 869 47.27 -94.76 -93.07
N ALA A 870 48.31 -94.07 -92.58
CA ALA A 870 49.68 -94.15 -93.11
C ALA A 870 50.79 -94.29 -92.03
N ARG A 871 50.47 -94.17 -90.74
CA ARG A 871 51.38 -94.50 -89.62
C ARG A 871 50.61 -95.45 -88.69
N LYS A 872 50.75 -96.78 -88.80
CA LYS A 872 51.94 -97.62 -88.51
C LYS A 872 52.48 -97.42 -87.09
N ALA A 873 52.58 -98.56 -86.40
CA ALA A 873 53.67 -98.93 -85.49
C ALA A 873 54.16 -97.82 -84.55
N GLU A 874 53.49 -97.71 -83.40
CA GLU A 874 54.15 -98.21 -82.19
C GLU A 874 53.19 -99.09 -81.36
N GLU A 875 53.42 -100.39 -81.52
CA GLU A 875 53.29 -101.47 -80.52
C GLU A 875 51.92 -101.70 -79.83
N GLU A 876 51.15 -102.58 -80.48
CA GLU A 876 50.03 -103.34 -79.92
C GLU A 876 50.47 -104.24 -78.76
N ALA A 877 50.52 -103.66 -77.55
CA ALA A 877 50.80 -104.37 -76.30
C ALA A 877 49.74 -104.07 -75.21
N VAL A 878 49.82 -104.80 -74.10
CA VAL A 878 49.08 -104.60 -72.84
C VAL A 878 47.56 -104.89 -72.82
N ARG A 879 46.76 -104.62 -73.87
CA ARG A 879 45.28 -104.76 -73.79
C ARG A 879 44.71 -106.19 -73.84
N LYS A 880 45.33 -107.10 -73.08
CA LYS A 880 44.84 -108.44 -72.72
C LYS A 880 44.31 -108.53 -71.26
N GLN A 881 44.01 -107.39 -70.62
CA GLN A 881 43.48 -107.28 -69.24
C GLN A 881 42.01 -106.81 -69.13
N ILE A 882 41.27 -106.73 -70.25
CA ILE A 882 39.87 -106.22 -70.30
C ILE A 882 38.86 -107.21 -69.64
N GLU A 883 39.33 -108.36 -69.14
CA GLU A 883 38.54 -109.29 -68.31
C GLU A 883 38.79 -109.13 -66.80
N GLU A 884 39.83 -108.37 -66.37
CA GLU A 884 40.07 -108.01 -64.96
C GLU A 884 39.40 -106.67 -64.56
N GLU A 885 39.19 -105.76 -65.50
CA GLU A 885 38.59 -104.43 -65.25
C GLU A 885 37.19 -104.52 -64.59
N LYS A 886 36.44 -105.61 -64.83
CA LYS A 886 35.10 -105.83 -64.26
C LYS A 886 35.05 -105.98 -62.73
N LYS A 887 36.17 -106.19 -62.03
CA LYS A 887 36.20 -106.14 -60.55
C LYS A 887 36.61 -104.77 -59.99
N ARG A 888 37.43 -104.01 -60.72
CA ARG A 888 37.84 -102.66 -60.30
C ARG A 888 36.65 -101.70 -60.22
N HIS A 889 35.68 -101.87 -61.11
CA HIS A 889 34.47 -101.04 -61.16
C HIS A 889 33.54 -101.17 -59.92
N GLU A 890 33.68 -102.21 -59.09
CA GLU A 890 32.95 -102.34 -57.80
C GLU A 890 33.73 -101.81 -56.58
N GLU A 891 35.01 -101.47 -56.76
CA GLU A 891 35.85 -100.79 -55.76
C GLU A 891 35.91 -99.27 -56.03
N GLU A 892 36.05 -98.85 -57.29
CA GLU A 892 36.01 -97.44 -57.68
C GLU A 892 34.69 -96.74 -57.28
N GLU A 893 33.55 -97.44 -57.30
CA GLU A 893 32.27 -96.85 -56.90
C GLU A 893 32.18 -96.64 -55.37
N LYS A 894 32.99 -97.37 -54.58
CA LYS A 894 33.11 -97.18 -53.12
C LYS A 894 34.14 -96.12 -52.76
N GLU A 895 35.26 -96.03 -53.48
CA GLU A 895 36.21 -94.93 -53.29
C GLU A 895 35.58 -93.57 -53.61
N ARG A 896 34.81 -93.44 -54.71
CA ARG A 896 34.11 -92.19 -55.06
C ARG A 896 33.13 -91.74 -53.95
N GLN A 897 32.44 -92.67 -53.29
CA GLN A 897 31.56 -92.32 -52.15
C GLN A 897 32.34 -91.90 -50.90
N ALA A 898 33.52 -92.47 -50.66
CA ALA A 898 34.43 -92.02 -49.59
C ALA A 898 35.11 -90.67 -49.91
N GLU A 899 35.33 -90.38 -51.18
CA GLU A 899 35.90 -89.13 -51.67
C GLU A 899 34.89 -87.98 -51.61
N GLU A 900 33.64 -88.16 -52.03
CA GLU A 900 32.55 -87.17 -51.81
C GLU A 900 32.35 -86.86 -50.32
N GLU A 901 32.49 -87.85 -49.41
CA GLU A 901 32.37 -87.59 -47.97
C GLU A 901 33.59 -86.84 -47.41
N ARG A 902 34.78 -87.01 -48.01
CA ARG A 902 35.97 -86.20 -47.69
C ARG A 902 35.81 -84.77 -48.19
N GLU A 903 35.45 -84.55 -49.45
CA GLU A 903 35.25 -83.20 -50.00
C GLU A 903 34.22 -82.41 -49.19
N ARG A 904 33.13 -83.04 -48.74
CA ARG A 904 32.13 -82.38 -47.87
C ARG A 904 32.69 -81.99 -46.50
N ARG A 905 33.57 -82.80 -45.91
CA ARG A 905 34.25 -82.49 -44.64
C ARG A 905 35.30 -81.40 -44.82
N GLU A 906 36.07 -81.41 -45.92
CA GLU A 906 37.03 -80.36 -46.24
C GLU A 906 36.34 -79.02 -46.55
N GLN A 907 35.22 -79.02 -47.27
CA GLN A 907 34.40 -77.82 -47.48
C GLN A 907 33.81 -77.27 -46.17
N GLN A 908 33.39 -78.13 -45.24
CA GLN A 908 32.95 -77.70 -43.91
C GLN A 908 34.10 -77.09 -43.08
N GLU A 909 35.28 -77.71 -43.08
CA GLU A 909 36.47 -77.13 -42.44
C GLU A 909 36.89 -75.79 -43.09
N GLU A 910 36.80 -75.66 -44.42
CA GLU A 910 37.14 -74.40 -45.09
C GLU A 910 36.11 -73.30 -44.78
N GLU A 911 34.82 -73.63 -44.66
CA GLU A 911 33.80 -72.67 -44.25
C GLU A 911 33.97 -72.25 -42.78
N GLU A 912 34.30 -73.16 -41.86
CA GLU A 912 34.64 -72.80 -40.48
C GLU A 912 35.90 -71.93 -40.40
N LYS A 913 36.96 -72.26 -41.16
CA LYS A 913 38.19 -71.44 -41.23
C LYS A 913 37.89 -70.03 -41.76
N ARG A 914 37.07 -69.90 -42.81
CA ARG A 914 36.63 -68.60 -43.33
C ARG A 914 35.79 -67.82 -42.33
N ARG A 915 34.86 -68.47 -41.62
CA ARG A 915 34.05 -67.84 -40.55
C ARG A 915 34.94 -67.37 -39.39
N ALA A 916 35.94 -68.15 -38.99
CA ALA A 916 36.90 -67.79 -37.97
C ALA A 916 37.82 -66.62 -38.40
N GLU A 917 38.26 -66.57 -39.66
CA GLU A 917 38.98 -65.42 -40.21
C GLU A 917 38.12 -64.15 -40.22
N ASP A 918 36.86 -64.21 -40.64
CA ASP A 918 35.98 -63.04 -40.66
C ASP A 918 35.59 -62.57 -39.25
N GLU A 919 35.44 -63.48 -38.28
CA GLU A 919 35.25 -63.11 -36.87
C GLU A 919 36.52 -62.45 -36.30
N LYS A 920 37.71 -62.93 -36.67
CA LYS A 920 38.99 -62.32 -36.30
C LYS A 920 39.13 -60.93 -36.93
N ARG A 921 38.86 -60.77 -38.23
CA ARG A 921 38.85 -59.48 -38.95
C ARG A 921 37.81 -58.50 -38.38
N ARG A 922 36.69 -58.98 -37.85
CA ARG A 922 35.73 -58.17 -37.08
C ARG A 922 36.34 -57.66 -35.77
N LYS A 923 36.90 -58.56 -34.94
CA LYS A 923 37.52 -58.21 -33.66
C LYS A 923 38.70 -57.23 -33.83
N GLU A 924 39.52 -57.43 -34.86
CA GLU A 924 40.60 -56.51 -35.23
C GLU A 924 40.08 -55.13 -35.68
N LYS A 925 39.00 -55.08 -36.47
CA LYS A 925 38.32 -53.81 -36.83
C LYS A 925 37.69 -53.11 -35.63
N GLU A 926 37.10 -53.85 -34.70
CA GLU A 926 36.53 -53.29 -33.47
C GLU A 926 37.63 -52.72 -32.57
N GLN A 927 38.73 -53.45 -32.35
CA GLN A 927 39.91 -52.93 -31.64
C GLN A 927 40.50 -51.69 -32.32
N ALA A 928 40.67 -51.71 -33.65
CA ALA A 928 41.18 -50.54 -34.39
C ALA A 928 40.24 -49.33 -34.27
N THR A 929 38.92 -49.54 -34.29
CA THR A 929 37.92 -48.49 -34.11
C THR A 929 37.94 -47.95 -32.67
N LEU A 930 38.13 -48.81 -31.67
CA LEU A 930 38.19 -48.42 -30.26
C LEU A 930 39.48 -47.67 -29.92
N LEU A 931 40.62 -48.07 -30.49
CA LEU A 931 41.88 -47.32 -30.43
C LEU A 931 41.83 -45.97 -31.17
N ALA A 932 41.20 -45.92 -32.34
CA ALA A 932 40.97 -44.66 -33.06
C ALA A 932 40.07 -43.72 -32.25
N ARG A 933 39.03 -44.26 -31.60
CA ARG A 933 38.16 -43.51 -30.69
C ARG A 933 38.92 -43.00 -29.47
N GLN A 934 39.70 -43.82 -28.78
CA GLN A 934 40.52 -43.40 -27.64
C GLN A 934 41.46 -42.25 -28.02
N ARG A 935 42.20 -42.38 -29.13
CA ARG A 935 43.06 -41.30 -29.66
C ARG A 935 42.28 -40.02 -29.99
N SER A 936 41.05 -40.15 -30.51
CA SER A 936 40.18 -38.98 -30.76
C SER A 936 39.70 -38.31 -29.46
N GLU A 937 39.40 -39.08 -28.41
CA GLU A 937 38.99 -38.55 -27.11
C GLU A 937 40.18 -37.95 -26.33
N GLU A 938 41.39 -38.44 -26.52
CA GLU A 938 42.62 -37.83 -26.00
C GLU A 938 42.97 -36.54 -26.75
N ALA A 939 42.93 -36.54 -28.09
CA ALA A 939 43.12 -35.34 -28.90
C ALA A 939 42.07 -34.27 -28.58
N LEU A 940 40.81 -34.66 -28.30
CA LEU A 940 39.77 -33.73 -27.85
C LEU A 940 40.12 -33.11 -26.48
N LYS A 941 40.53 -33.92 -25.49
CA LYS A 941 40.94 -33.44 -24.16
C LYS A 941 42.18 -32.54 -24.21
N GLU A 942 43.10 -32.78 -25.15
CA GLU A 942 44.27 -31.92 -25.35
C GLU A 942 43.90 -30.62 -26.08
N ALA A 943 43.00 -30.68 -27.07
CA ALA A 943 42.43 -29.49 -27.70
C ALA A 943 41.61 -28.63 -26.72
N GLU A 944 40.83 -29.24 -25.82
CA GLU A 944 40.11 -28.54 -24.74
C GLU A 944 41.08 -27.89 -23.74
N LYS A 945 42.13 -28.60 -23.31
CA LYS A 945 43.18 -28.04 -22.45
C LYS A 945 43.88 -26.85 -23.12
N LYS A 946 44.12 -26.93 -24.43
CA LYS A 946 44.72 -25.83 -25.20
C LYS A 946 43.75 -24.65 -25.32
N ALA A 947 42.53 -24.88 -25.82
CA ALA A 947 41.51 -23.84 -25.96
C ALA A 947 41.18 -23.16 -24.63
N ARG A 948 41.23 -23.88 -23.51
CA ARG A 948 41.07 -23.31 -22.17
C ARG A 948 42.25 -22.42 -21.77
N LYS A 949 43.50 -22.80 -22.04
CA LYS A 949 44.66 -21.93 -21.83
C LYS A 949 44.62 -20.69 -22.72
N ASP A 950 44.29 -20.87 -24.00
CA ASP A 950 44.17 -19.79 -24.98
C ASP A 950 43.07 -18.79 -24.53
N ALA A 951 41.94 -19.29 -24.01
CA ALA A 951 40.88 -18.48 -23.43
C ALA A 951 41.25 -17.80 -22.10
N GLU A 952 41.97 -18.49 -21.20
CA GLU A 952 42.48 -17.90 -19.94
C GLU A 952 43.51 -16.79 -20.23
N GLU A 953 44.33 -16.93 -21.28
CA GLU A 953 45.24 -15.86 -21.74
C GLU A 953 44.51 -14.71 -22.45
N GLU A 954 43.48 -15.00 -23.26
CA GLU A 954 42.64 -13.96 -23.88
C GLU A 954 41.83 -13.19 -22.84
N GLU A 955 41.29 -13.85 -21.81
CA GLU A 955 40.61 -13.19 -20.69
C GLU A 955 41.58 -12.31 -19.89
N ARG A 956 42.83 -12.76 -19.70
CA ARG A 956 43.86 -11.94 -19.03
C ARG A 956 44.21 -10.70 -19.85
N LYS A 957 44.42 -10.83 -21.17
CA LYS A 957 44.62 -9.69 -22.08
C LYS A 957 43.43 -8.73 -22.05
N ARG A 958 42.19 -9.22 -22.16
CA ARG A 958 40.98 -8.39 -22.06
C ARG A 958 40.86 -7.65 -20.72
N LYS A 959 41.36 -8.21 -19.61
CA LYS A 959 41.43 -7.54 -18.30
C LYS A 959 42.55 -6.48 -18.24
N GLU A 960 43.71 -6.77 -18.82
CA GLU A 960 44.83 -5.82 -18.95
C GLU A 960 44.43 -4.64 -19.85
N ASP A 961 43.76 -4.88 -20.98
CA ASP A 961 43.19 -3.88 -21.89
C ASP A 961 42.09 -3.04 -21.22
N ALA A 962 41.14 -3.68 -20.52
CA ALA A 962 40.08 -2.97 -19.80
C ALA A 962 40.64 -2.06 -18.70
N LEU A 963 41.71 -2.47 -18.02
CA LEU A 963 42.39 -1.66 -17.00
C LEU A 963 43.18 -0.49 -17.62
N GLN A 964 43.70 -0.62 -18.84
CA GLN A 964 44.27 0.51 -19.58
C GLN A 964 43.19 1.49 -20.05
N GLU A 965 42.06 0.98 -20.53
CA GLU A 965 40.94 1.79 -20.99
C GLU A 965 40.25 2.53 -19.84
N GLU A 966 40.09 1.90 -18.67
CA GLU A 966 39.60 2.59 -17.46
C GLU A 966 40.53 3.73 -17.03
N LYS A 967 41.85 3.52 -17.09
CA LYS A 967 42.84 4.59 -16.83
C LYS A 967 42.71 5.73 -17.83
N ARG A 968 42.63 5.43 -19.13
CA ARG A 968 42.42 6.45 -20.18
C ARG A 968 41.14 7.24 -19.98
N GLN A 969 40.02 6.57 -19.70
CA GLN A 969 38.75 7.24 -19.43
C GLN A 969 38.78 8.07 -18.13
N LYS A 970 39.61 7.71 -17.16
CA LYS A 970 39.83 8.52 -15.95
C LYS A 970 40.68 9.75 -16.24
N GLU A 971 41.78 9.60 -16.96
CA GLU A 971 42.63 10.71 -17.42
C GLU A 971 41.85 11.68 -18.34
N GLU A 972 41.02 11.16 -19.24
CA GLU A 972 40.17 11.97 -20.13
C GLU A 972 39.07 12.70 -19.35
N LYS A 973 38.42 12.07 -18.37
CA LYS A 973 37.46 12.74 -17.47
C LYS A 973 38.12 13.84 -16.64
N GLU A 974 39.33 13.60 -16.10
CA GLU A 974 40.08 14.65 -15.40
C GLU A 974 40.47 15.80 -16.34
N ALA A 975 40.83 15.51 -17.60
CA ALA A 975 41.13 16.53 -18.60
C ALA A 975 39.87 17.31 -19.02
N GLU A 976 38.72 16.65 -19.17
CA GLU A 976 37.43 17.28 -19.45
C GLU A 976 36.97 18.14 -18.26
N GLU A 977 37.12 17.66 -17.03
CA GLU A 977 36.79 18.43 -15.82
C GLU A 977 37.68 19.68 -15.69
N LYS A 978 38.99 19.55 -15.96
CA LYS A 978 39.93 20.69 -16.02
C LYS A 978 39.53 21.69 -17.10
N ARG A 979 39.14 21.23 -18.30
CA ARG A 979 38.61 22.08 -19.40
C ARG A 979 37.29 22.75 -19.04
N ARG A 980 36.37 22.02 -18.39
CA ARG A 980 35.08 22.53 -17.92
C ARG A 980 35.28 23.63 -16.88
N LYS A 981 36.10 23.41 -15.85
CA LYS A 981 36.44 24.42 -14.83
C LYS A 981 37.07 25.67 -15.46
N GLN A 982 37.94 25.53 -16.47
CA GLN A 982 38.45 26.68 -17.23
C GLN A 982 37.38 27.40 -18.06
N ALA A 983 36.44 26.67 -18.67
CA ALA A 983 35.33 27.26 -19.43
C ALA A 983 34.29 27.95 -18.53
N GLU A 984 34.08 27.42 -17.33
CA GLU A 984 33.20 27.94 -16.28
C GLU A 984 33.78 29.26 -15.72
N ALA A 985 35.06 29.27 -15.32
CA ALA A 985 35.76 30.50 -14.91
C ALA A 985 35.80 31.57 -16.03
N ARG A 986 35.94 31.18 -17.31
CA ARG A 986 35.81 32.11 -18.45
C ARG A 986 34.40 32.67 -18.61
N ARG A 987 33.36 31.88 -18.34
CA ARG A 987 31.95 32.34 -18.35
C ARG A 987 31.65 33.27 -17.18
N GLU A 988 32.19 33.02 -15.99
CA GLU A 988 32.07 33.92 -14.84
C GLU A 988 32.79 35.25 -15.08
N ALA A 989 34.02 35.23 -15.61
CA ALA A 989 34.73 36.43 -16.01
C ALA A 989 33.97 37.25 -17.07
N ALA A 990 33.35 36.57 -18.06
CA ALA A 990 32.52 37.22 -19.07
C ALA A 990 31.21 37.80 -18.49
N ARG A 991 30.57 37.11 -17.52
CA ARG A 991 29.41 37.63 -16.79
C ARG A 991 29.77 38.87 -15.97
N ALA A 992 30.85 38.83 -15.20
CA ALA A 992 31.32 39.97 -14.41
C ALA A 992 31.74 41.17 -15.27
N ALA A 993 32.18 40.94 -16.52
CA ALA A 993 32.39 42.01 -17.49
C ALA A 993 31.08 42.59 -18.02
N ALA A 994 30.13 41.73 -18.42
CA ALA A 994 28.80 42.14 -18.90
C ALA A 994 27.97 42.86 -17.82
N GLU A 995 28.06 42.45 -16.55
CA GLU A 995 27.44 43.14 -15.43
C GLU A 995 28.00 44.56 -15.31
N LYS A 996 29.34 44.73 -15.34
CA LYS A 996 29.99 46.05 -15.30
C LYS A 996 29.65 46.95 -16.49
N GLU A 997 29.38 46.38 -17.67
CA GLU A 997 28.85 47.16 -18.80
C GLU A 997 27.37 47.53 -18.59
N SER A 998 26.54 46.60 -18.11
CA SER A 998 25.12 46.88 -17.84
C SER A 998 24.92 47.89 -16.70
N GLU A 999 25.80 47.89 -15.71
CA GLU A 999 25.82 48.87 -14.61
C GLU A 999 26.23 50.26 -15.12
N LYS A 1000 27.28 50.36 -15.95
CA LYS A 1000 27.63 51.60 -16.66
C LYS A 1000 26.48 52.11 -17.54
N ALA A 1001 25.82 51.22 -18.29
CA ALA A 1001 24.68 51.56 -19.12
C ALA A 1001 23.49 52.06 -18.28
N ARG A 1002 23.23 51.44 -17.12
CA ARG A 1002 22.24 51.93 -16.14
C ARG A 1002 22.58 53.31 -15.60
N GLN A 1003 23.84 53.53 -15.20
CA GLN A 1003 24.28 54.84 -14.71
C GLN A 1003 24.15 55.93 -15.80
N LEU A 1004 24.45 55.60 -17.05
CA LEU A 1004 24.26 56.51 -18.19
C LEU A 1004 22.77 56.80 -18.45
N GLN A 1005 21.91 55.78 -18.41
CA GLN A 1005 20.45 55.95 -18.53
C GLN A 1005 19.86 56.75 -17.36
N GLU A 1006 20.37 56.59 -16.13
CA GLU A 1006 19.93 57.37 -14.97
C GLU A 1006 20.38 58.84 -15.07
N GLN A 1007 21.58 59.10 -15.61
CA GLN A 1007 22.02 60.46 -15.93
C GLN A 1007 21.16 61.10 -17.04
N GLU A 1008 20.85 60.37 -18.12
CA GLU A 1008 19.90 60.84 -19.14
C GLU A 1008 18.52 61.11 -18.56
N ALA A 1009 17.99 60.22 -17.72
CA ALA A 1009 16.69 60.36 -17.09
C ALA A 1009 16.64 61.59 -16.17
N LYS A 1010 17.69 61.82 -15.38
CA LYS A 1010 17.85 63.03 -14.57
C LYS A 1010 17.92 64.30 -15.43
N ARG A 1011 18.62 64.27 -16.57
CA ARG A 1011 18.68 65.42 -17.50
C ARG A 1011 17.32 65.69 -18.15
N LYS A 1012 16.63 64.65 -18.63
CA LYS A 1012 15.29 64.73 -19.23
C LYS A 1012 14.24 65.21 -18.20
N ALA A 1013 14.35 64.78 -16.94
CA ALA A 1013 13.50 65.27 -15.85
C ALA A 1013 13.76 66.75 -15.53
N LEU A 1014 15.00 67.22 -15.60
CA LEU A 1014 15.34 68.63 -15.45
C LEU A 1014 14.77 69.47 -16.61
N GLU A 1015 14.98 69.02 -17.86
CA GLU A 1015 14.39 69.62 -19.07
C GLU A 1015 12.84 69.66 -18.99
N GLU A 1016 12.18 68.63 -18.46
CA GLU A 1016 10.73 68.66 -18.24
C GLU A 1016 10.32 69.61 -17.10
N GLN A 1017 11.09 69.70 -16.01
CA GLN A 1017 10.81 70.61 -14.91
C GLN A 1017 10.92 72.09 -15.36
N GLU A 1018 11.88 72.42 -16.23
CA GLU A 1018 11.95 73.74 -16.87
C GLU A 1018 10.79 73.97 -17.84
N ARG A 1019 10.41 72.98 -18.66
CA ARG A 1019 9.22 73.06 -19.52
C ARG A 1019 7.91 73.22 -18.74
N ARG A 1020 7.80 72.64 -17.54
CA ARG A 1020 6.65 72.87 -16.63
C ARG A 1020 6.63 74.30 -16.12
N LYS A 1021 7.76 74.83 -15.60
CA LYS A 1021 7.90 76.24 -15.20
C LYS A 1021 7.59 77.21 -16.34
N ALA A 1022 7.97 76.88 -17.57
CA ALA A 1022 7.63 77.67 -18.76
C ALA A 1022 6.13 77.62 -19.11
N ARG A 1023 5.50 76.45 -19.02
CA ARG A 1023 4.04 76.28 -19.24
C ARG A 1023 3.19 76.95 -18.16
N GLU A 1024 3.66 77.00 -16.92
CA GLU A 1024 3.00 77.74 -15.83
C GLU A 1024 3.06 79.26 -16.10
N ARG A 1025 4.21 79.79 -16.54
CA ARG A 1025 4.35 81.18 -16.99
C ARG A 1025 3.48 81.54 -18.20
N GLN A 1026 3.15 80.58 -19.07
CA GLN A 1026 2.17 80.79 -20.15
C GLN A 1026 0.72 80.71 -19.66
N ARG A 1027 0.40 79.83 -18.71
CA ARG A 1027 -0.97 79.68 -18.17
C ARG A 1027 -1.45 80.92 -17.40
N SER A 1028 -0.55 81.73 -16.86
CA SER A 1028 -0.90 83.03 -16.26
C SER A 1028 -1.29 84.13 -17.26
N ALA A 1029 -1.18 83.89 -18.58
CA ALA A 1029 -1.32 84.93 -19.61
C ALA A 1029 -2.59 84.83 -20.49
N SER A 1030 -3.35 83.73 -20.44
CA SER A 1030 -4.51 83.51 -21.31
C SER A 1030 -5.71 82.88 -20.57
N SER A 1031 -6.63 83.73 -20.10
CA SER A 1031 -7.96 83.30 -19.65
C SER A 1031 -9.00 84.39 -19.94
N GLN A 1032 -9.64 84.32 -21.11
CA GLN A 1032 -10.83 85.11 -21.42
C GLN A 1032 -11.63 84.50 -22.59
N VAL A 1033 -12.96 84.68 -22.52
CA VAL A 1033 -14.00 84.35 -23.51
C VAL A 1033 -14.28 82.85 -23.78
N ALA A 1034 -15.56 82.49 -23.54
CA ALA A 1034 -16.28 81.31 -24.01
C ALA A 1034 -17.69 81.76 -24.46
N VAL A 1035 -18.67 80.84 -24.62
CA VAL A 1035 -20.08 81.04 -25.10
C VAL A 1035 -20.21 81.01 -26.64
N TYR A 1036 -21.06 80.20 -27.31
CA TYR A 1036 -21.96 79.08 -26.92
C TYR A 1036 -21.93 77.97 -28.04
N THR A 1037 -22.92 77.23 -28.60
CA THR A 1037 -24.41 77.16 -28.54
C THR A 1037 -24.95 75.82 -29.11
N ALA A 1038 -26.11 75.33 -28.61
CA ALA A 1038 -27.11 74.45 -29.28
C ALA A 1038 -26.78 72.99 -29.74
N GLN A 1039 -27.86 72.21 -29.98
CA GLN A 1039 -27.96 70.80 -30.41
C GLN A 1039 -29.02 70.68 -31.55
N PRO A 1040 -29.61 69.50 -31.89
CA PRO A 1040 -29.09 68.22 -32.41
C PRO A 1040 -29.66 67.88 -33.83
N HIS A 1041 -29.32 66.73 -34.46
CA HIS A 1041 -30.25 65.87 -35.26
C HIS A 1041 -29.61 64.61 -35.92
N ASP A 1042 -30.49 63.70 -36.32
CA ASP A 1042 -30.47 62.38 -37.01
C ASP A 1042 -29.41 62.02 -38.10
N GLY A 1043 -29.21 60.69 -38.28
CA GLY A 1043 -29.83 59.98 -39.41
C GLY A 1043 -28.98 59.41 -40.59
N GLY A 1044 -29.06 58.09 -40.82
CA GLY A 1044 -28.77 57.40 -42.11
C GLY A 1044 -27.35 56.79 -42.28
N GLY A 1045 -27.13 55.76 -43.13
CA GLY A 1045 -28.11 54.91 -43.82
C GLY A 1045 -27.54 53.94 -44.91
N VAL A 1046 -27.83 52.63 -44.76
CA VAL A 1046 -27.96 51.58 -45.81
C VAL A 1046 -26.67 51.04 -46.53
N PRO A 1047 -26.59 49.74 -46.96
CA PRO A 1047 -25.32 49.07 -47.33
C PRO A 1047 -25.29 48.35 -48.71
N LEU A 1048 -24.20 47.59 -48.97
CA LEU A 1048 -24.08 46.53 -50.00
C LEU A 1048 -24.00 45.16 -49.27
N ARG A 1049 -24.96 44.23 -49.43
CA ARG A 1049 -25.09 43.20 -50.50
C ARG A 1049 -23.89 42.22 -50.58
N HIS A 1050 -24.03 40.89 -50.55
CA HIS A 1050 -25.17 39.97 -50.35
C HIS A 1050 -24.67 38.60 -49.80
N ALA A 1051 -25.58 37.75 -49.32
CA ALA A 1051 -25.37 36.32 -48.99
C ALA A 1051 -25.93 35.43 -50.14
N PRO A 1052 -26.06 34.06 -50.07
CA PRO A 1052 -25.76 33.10 -48.99
C PRO A 1052 -25.18 31.72 -49.46
N LEU A 1053 -25.23 30.71 -48.56
CA LEU A 1053 -25.43 29.26 -48.80
C LEU A 1053 -24.28 28.30 -49.23
N LEU A 1054 -24.52 27.02 -48.88
CA LEU A 1054 -24.05 25.74 -49.47
C LEU A 1054 -22.61 25.22 -49.26
N THR A 1055 -22.47 24.39 -48.21
CA THR A 1055 -21.95 22.99 -48.22
C THR A 1055 -20.60 22.57 -48.86
N ARG A 1056 -19.91 21.71 -48.08
CA ARG A 1056 -19.12 20.52 -48.48
C ARG A 1056 -17.70 20.67 -49.06
N LYS A 1057 -16.79 20.05 -48.28
CA LYS A 1057 -15.71 19.11 -48.67
C LYS A 1057 -14.40 19.64 -49.29
N LYS A 1058 -13.34 19.21 -48.59
CA LYS A 1058 -12.11 18.55 -49.07
C LYS A 1058 -10.92 19.42 -49.55
N GLN A 1059 -9.79 19.07 -48.92
CA GLN A 1059 -8.42 19.07 -49.45
C GLN A 1059 -7.77 20.45 -49.69
N ALA A 1060 -6.45 20.60 -49.52
CA ALA A 1060 -5.50 19.85 -48.67
C ALA A 1060 -4.17 20.61 -48.60
N LEU A 1061 -3.67 20.86 -47.39
CA LEU A 1061 -2.24 20.87 -47.01
C LEU A 1061 -2.15 20.89 -45.47
#